data_AF-A0A6J0E0K8-F1
#
_entry.id   AF-A0A6J0E0K8-F1
#
_cell.length_a   1.000
_cell.length_b   1.000
_cell.length_c   1.000
_cell.angle_alpha   90.00
_cell.angle_beta   90.00
_cell.angle_gamma   90.00
#
_symmetry.space_group_name_H-M   'P 1'
#
loop_
_entity.id
_entity.type
_entity.pdbx_description
1 polymer ?
#
loop_
_entity_poly.entity_id
_entity_poly.type
_entity_poly.pdbx_seq_one_letter_code
_entity_poly.pdbx_strand_id
1 'polypeptide(L)'
;MKEMITEASFYLFNATKRRVFFRNIQILIPATWTAHNYSKVKQESYEKANVIVTEQNGVHGDDPYTLQHRGCGKEGKYIHFTPSFLLNDELAAGYGSRGRVFVHEWAHLRWGVFDEYNHDKPFYMNGRNEIQVTRCSSDITGVFVCEKGLCPQEGCIISKLFREGCTFLYNSTQNATGSIMFMQSLSSVVEFCNASTHNREAPNLQNQVCSLRSTWDVITGSSDLNHSLPMSGVELPPPPTFSLMQAGDKVLCLVMDVSRKMAEADRLLRLQQAAELYLMQVVEVHTFVGIVTFDSKGAIRAQLQQINSADDRKLLVSYLPTTASTEEGVDTCAGIKRGFEVIEKRNGRADGSVMILVTSGADEHINNCLLTAMSSGSTIHSIALGSSAVRKLEELSHLTGGLKFFIPDESNPNRMTEAFSRISSGTGDIFQQSLQLESVCETVQPQHQLLNSVTVDSAVGNDTIFVVMWQTSGPPEIILLDPSGRKYNTSDFVINLAFRTAIIQFPGTAKPGHWTYILNNTHRSPQALKVTVASRASSLAVSPATVEAFAERDSTYFPQPVIIYANVRKGLYPILNATVVATVEPEAGDPIVLQLLDNGAGADVIKRDGIYSRYFFSFAVSGRYSLTVHVHHSPSISTLDHSVPGSHAMYVPGYIANDNIQMNAPKKTGHRGVEEQWGFSRVSSGGSFSVLGVPAGPHPDMFPPCKITDLEAIKAEEDVILSWTAPGENFDQGQATSYEIRMSKNLQSIRDNFNNAILVNTSELNPQQAGTREIFTFSLKLVTSELEHEPDGKMQENHVVYVAMRAVDQNSLKSDVSNIALVSLSVSQNSAPALSRDELILKGVLVAVGLIAMVCLIIVAAHCTLNRKKRALKKDNVTKLL
;
A
#
# COMPACT_ATOMS: atom_id res chain seq x y z
N MET A 1 -21.43 10.57 10.80
CA MET A 1 -20.51 11.22 9.82
C MET A 1 -20.43 12.74 9.97
N LYS A 2 -21.51 13.51 9.79
CA LYS A 2 -21.45 14.99 9.91
C LYS A 2 -20.88 15.44 11.25
N GLU A 3 -21.39 14.88 12.35
CA GLU A 3 -20.90 15.12 13.71
C GLU A 3 -19.41 14.80 13.86
N MET A 4 -18.97 13.62 13.40
CA MET A 4 -17.56 13.21 13.39
C MET A 4 -16.66 14.24 12.69
N ILE A 5 -17.03 14.71 11.49
CA ILE A 5 -16.20 15.65 10.73
C ILE A 5 -16.24 17.06 11.35
N THR A 6 -17.38 17.47 11.91
CA THR A 6 -17.47 18.74 12.65
C THR A 6 -16.56 18.72 13.88
N GLU A 7 -16.61 17.66 14.68
CA GLU A 7 -15.70 17.44 15.81
C GLU A 7 -14.23 17.42 15.36
N ALA A 8 -13.92 16.62 14.32
CA ALA A 8 -12.58 16.51 13.75
C ALA A 8 -12.03 17.87 13.30
N SER A 9 -12.87 18.72 12.70
CA SER A 9 -12.46 20.05 12.24
C SER A 9 -12.00 20.94 13.39
N PHE A 10 -12.73 20.96 14.50
CA PHE A 10 -12.33 21.72 15.69
C PHE A 10 -11.10 21.11 16.37
N TYR A 11 -11.05 19.78 16.46
CA TYR A 11 -9.92 19.07 17.05
C TYR A 11 -8.62 19.28 16.26
N LEU A 12 -8.68 19.15 14.93
CA LEU A 12 -7.57 19.42 14.01
C LEU A 12 -7.08 20.87 14.11
N PHE A 13 -8.02 21.82 14.19
CA PHE A 13 -7.68 23.23 14.35
C PHE A 13 -6.87 23.48 15.62
N ASN A 14 -7.25 22.87 16.74
CA ASN A 14 -6.47 22.98 17.97
C ASN A 14 -5.12 22.27 17.87
N ALA A 15 -5.11 21.02 17.39
CA ALA A 15 -3.90 20.20 17.24
C ALA A 15 -2.85 20.81 16.32
N THR A 16 -3.28 21.63 15.35
CA THR A 16 -2.40 22.36 14.43
C THR A 16 -2.10 23.77 14.87
N LYS A 17 -2.30 24.11 16.15
CA LYS A 17 -2.02 25.44 16.71
C LYS A 17 -2.79 26.55 15.98
N ARG A 18 -4.08 26.30 15.71
CA ARG A 18 -5.04 27.22 15.07
C ARG A 18 -4.74 27.52 13.59
N ARG A 19 -4.28 26.54 12.80
CA ARG A 19 -3.83 26.76 11.41
C ARG A 19 -4.76 26.20 10.33
N VAL A 20 -5.26 24.98 10.50
CA VAL A 20 -6.05 24.29 9.46
C VAL A 20 -7.35 23.71 10.02
N PHE A 21 -8.39 23.67 9.19
CA PHE A 21 -9.70 23.11 9.53
C PHE A 21 -10.42 22.66 8.24
N PHE A 22 -11.46 21.85 8.38
CA PHE A 22 -12.24 21.37 7.23
C PHE A 22 -13.34 22.37 6.85
N ARG A 23 -13.35 22.84 5.60
CA ARG A 23 -14.32 23.84 5.13
C ARG A 23 -15.50 23.25 4.36
N ASN A 24 -15.22 22.49 3.30
CA ASN A 24 -16.22 21.94 2.40
C ASN A 24 -16.08 20.43 2.33
N ILE A 25 -17.18 19.71 2.52
CA ILE A 25 -17.23 18.25 2.53
C ILE A 25 -18.30 17.78 1.55
N GLN A 26 -17.90 16.97 0.59
CA GLN A 26 -18.79 16.35 -0.39
C GLN A 26 -19.00 14.89 0.04
N ILE A 27 -20.26 14.48 0.18
CA ILE A 27 -20.62 13.11 0.58
C ILE A 27 -21.38 12.49 -0.58
N LEU A 28 -20.77 11.45 -1.17
CA LEU A 28 -21.41 10.63 -2.19
C LEU A 28 -22.30 9.59 -1.54
N ILE A 29 -23.60 9.67 -1.79
CA ILE A 29 -24.61 8.74 -1.31
C ILE A 29 -24.72 7.57 -2.30
N PRO A 30 -24.79 6.32 -1.83
CA PRO A 30 -24.99 5.16 -2.70
C PRO A 30 -26.23 5.31 -3.59
N ALA A 31 -26.11 4.90 -4.86
CA ALA A 31 -27.24 4.94 -5.80
C ALA A 31 -28.39 4.00 -5.40
N THR A 32 -28.13 3.00 -4.56
CA THR A 32 -29.12 2.06 -4.03
C THR A 32 -30.03 2.67 -2.96
N TRP A 33 -29.65 3.80 -2.37
CA TRP A 33 -30.46 4.48 -1.36
C TRP A 33 -31.57 5.30 -2.03
N THR A 34 -32.72 5.39 -1.38
CA THR A 34 -33.85 6.19 -1.87
C THR A 34 -33.41 7.64 -2.09
N ALA A 35 -33.55 8.12 -3.32
CA ALA A 35 -33.18 9.48 -3.69
C ALA A 35 -34.03 10.50 -2.93
N HIS A 36 -33.36 11.48 -2.33
CA HIS A 36 -33.96 12.66 -1.72
C HIS A 36 -33.56 13.91 -2.54
N ASN A 37 -33.69 15.11 -1.98
CA ASN A 37 -33.19 16.36 -2.57
C ASN A 37 -31.64 16.46 -2.52
N TYR A 38 -30.94 15.43 -3.01
CA TYR A 38 -29.48 15.43 -3.15
C TYR A 38 -29.08 16.11 -4.47
N SER A 39 -27.92 16.77 -4.48
CA SER A 39 -27.39 17.31 -5.73
C SER A 39 -26.86 16.19 -6.62
N LYS A 40 -26.83 16.43 -7.94
CA LYS A 40 -26.18 15.50 -8.87
C LYS A 40 -24.66 15.57 -8.72
N VAL A 41 -24.04 14.41 -8.85
CA VAL A 41 -22.59 14.26 -8.96
C VAL A 41 -22.09 14.95 -10.23
N LYS A 42 -20.89 15.53 -10.14
CA LYS A 42 -20.14 16.00 -11.31
C LYS A 42 -19.01 15.01 -11.61
N GLN A 43 -17.89 15.13 -10.92
CA GLN A 43 -16.70 14.31 -11.13
C GLN A 43 -16.36 13.43 -9.92
N GLU A 44 -17.12 13.57 -8.84
CA GLU A 44 -17.00 12.80 -7.61
C GLU A 44 -17.32 11.31 -7.89
N SER A 45 -16.46 10.41 -7.45
CA SER A 45 -16.64 8.96 -7.68
C SER A 45 -16.06 8.18 -6.51
N TYR A 46 -16.47 6.92 -6.38
CA TYR A 46 -15.98 6.05 -5.30
C TYR A 46 -14.47 5.81 -5.43
N GLU A 47 -13.97 5.58 -6.65
CA GLU A 47 -12.54 5.31 -6.91
C GLU A 47 -11.61 6.49 -6.53
N LYS A 48 -12.14 7.72 -6.49
CA LYS A 48 -11.39 8.95 -6.15
C LYS A 48 -11.64 9.45 -4.73
N ALA A 49 -12.46 8.76 -3.94
CA ALA A 49 -12.86 9.23 -2.63
C ALA A 49 -11.68 9.19 -1.64
N ASN A 50 -11.48 10.29 -0.89
CA ASN A 50 -10.48 10.32 0.19
C ASN A 50 -10.89 9.48 1.40
N VAL A 51 -12.20 9.23 1.57
CA VAL A 51 -12.78 8.46 2.66
C VAL A 51 -13.81 7.51 2.07
N ILE A 52 -13.64 6.22 2.36
CA ILE A 52 -14.51 5.14 1.91
C ILE A 52 -15.21 4.54 3.13
N VAL A 53 -16.51 4.32 3.01
CA VAL A 53 -17.30 3.61 4.02
C VAL A 53 -17.87 2.35 3.40
N THR A 54 -17.40 1.19 3.82
CA THR A 54 -17.89 -0.11 3.33
C THR A 54 -17.77 -1.19 4.40
N GLU A 55 -18.54 -2.26 4.27
CA GLU A 55 -18.51 -3.40 5.20
C GLU A 55 -17.16 -4.12 5.13
N GLN A 56 -16.64 -4.53 6.29
CA GLN A 56 -15.39 -5.29 6.41
C GLN A 56 -15.68 -6.72 6.88
N ASN A 57 -15.53 -7.68 5.97
CA ASN A 57 -15.74 -9.10 6.29
C ASN A 57 -14.41 -9.80 6.60
N GLY A 58 -13.87 -9.71 7.82
CA GLY A 58 -12.65 -10.48 8.20
C GLY A 58 -11.85 -9.96 9.39
N VAL A 59 -10.58 -10.39 9.51
CA VAL A 59 -9.84 -10.54 10.78
C VAL A 59 -9.74 -9.27 11.64
N HIS A 60 -9.58 -8.10 11.02
CA HIS A 60 -9.42 -6.80 11.71
C HIS A 60 -10.74 -6.11 12.07
N GLY A 61 -11.88 -6.77 11.83
CA GLY A 61 -13.19 -6.34 12.30
C GLY A 61 -13.55 -4.93 11.81
N ASP A 62 -13.70 -4.00 12.76
CA ASP A 62 -14.16 -2.62 12.53
C ASP A 62 -13.04 -1.57 12.63
N ASP A 63 -11.77 -1.98 12.49
CA ASP A 63 -10.62 -1.10 12.61
C ASP A 63 -10.61 -0.01 11.52
N PRO A 64 -10.65 1.28 11.91
CA PRO A 64 -10.38 2.39 11.01
C PRO A 64 -8.93 2.37 10.57
N TYR A 65 -8.67 2.55 9.28
CA TYR A 65 -7.30 2.55 8.75
C TYR A 65 -7.13 3.47 7.55
N THR A 66 -5.88 3.78 7.25
CA THR A 66 -5.50 4.53 6.05
C THR A 66 -4.62 3.69 5.15
N LEU A 67 -4.97 3.61 3.87
CA LEU A 67 -4.11 2.95 2.88
C LEU A 67 -2.94 3.87 2.49
N GLN A 68 -1.85 3.76 3.23
CA GLN A 68 -0.63 4.57 3.07
C GLN A 68 0.47 3.72 2.42
N HIS A 69 0.68 3.87 1.11
CA HIS A 69 1.65 3.08 0.34
C HIS A 69 2.96 3.82 0.04
N ARG A 70 3.11 5.05 0.55
CA ARG A 70 4.23 5.95 0.25
C ARG A 70 5.02 6.26 1.51
N GLY A 71 6.26 6.70 1.29
CA GLY A 71 7.19 7.04 2.38
C GLY A 71 6.79 8.29 3.17
N CYS A 72 7.63 8.64 4.15
CA CYS A 72 7.41 9.77 5.05
C CYS A 72 7.10 11.09 4.31
N GLY A 73 6.06 11.80 4.75
CA GLY A 73 5.71 13.11 4.19
C GLY A 73 4.94 13.05 2.88
N LYS A 74 4.50 11.87 2.44
CA LYS A 74 3.77 11.66 1.18
C LYS A 74 2.33 11.24 1.46
N GLU A 75 1.40 11.83 0.71
CA GLU A 75 -0.04 11.56 0.84
C GLU A 75 -0.36 10.07 0.59
N GLY A 76 -1.22 9.50 1.44
CA GLY A 76 -1.82 8.17 1.27
C GLY A 76 -2.92 8.15 0.22
N LYS A 77 -3.60 7.01 0.07
CA LYS A 77 -4.62 6.83 -0.97
C LYS A 77 -6.05 7.16 -0.49
N TYR A 78 -6.50 6.52 0.58
CA TYR A 78 -7.81 6.76 1.18
C TYR A 78 -7.86 6.29 2.64
N ILE A 79 -8.80 6.84 3.41
CA ILE A 79 -9.20 6.37 4.74
C ILE A 79 -10.38 5.41 4.58
N HIS A 80 -10.39 4.33 5.35
CA HIS A 80 -11.47 3.36 5.38
C HIS A 80 -12.16 3.34 6.75
N PHE A 81 -13.50 3.36 6.74
CA PHE A 81 -14.33 3.13 7.91
C PHE A 81 -15.39 2.05 7.63
N THR A 82 -15.79 1.31 8.67
CA THR A 82 -16.95 0.42 8.58
C THR A 82 -18.24 1.13 9.02
N PRO A 83 -19.42 0.70 8.52
CA PRO A 83 -20.70 1.16 9.06
C PRO A 83 -20.82 0.92 10.57
N SER A 84 -20.33 -0.22 11.07
CA SER A 84 -20.34 -0.55 12.50
C SER A 84 -19.49 0.44 13.31
N PHE A 85 -18.29 0.82 12.86
CA PHE A 85 -17.50 1.89 13.51
C PHE A 85 -18.29 3.21 13.62
N LEU A 86 -19.00 3.58 12.55
CA LEU A 86 -19.75 4.83 12.50
C LEU A 86 -21.04 4.84 13.32
N LEU A 87 -21.63 3.67 13.60
CA LEU A 87 -22.95 3.53 14.22
C LEU A 87 -22.94 2.90 15.61
N ASN A 88 -21.95 2.08 15.95
CA ASN A 88 -21.86 1.39 17.24
C ASN A 88 -21.06 2.22 18.25
N ASP A 89 -21.74 2.80 19.23
CA ASP A 89 -21.12 3.63 20.28
C ASP A 89 -20.27 2.83 21.26
N GLU A 90 -20.42 1.50 21.35
CA GLU A 90 -19.53 0.66 22.18
C GLU A 90 -18.08 0.70 21.69
N LEU A 91 -17.86 0.89 20.38
CA LEU A 91 -16.53 1.02 19.79
C LEU A 91 -15.85 2.35 20.16
N ALA A 92 -16.65 3.40 20.43
CA ALA A 92 -16.11 4.70 20.83
C ALA A 92 -15.39 4.64 22.20
N ALA A 93 -15.74 3.69 23.07
CA ALA A 93 -15.05 3.47 24.33
C ALA A 93 -13.61 2.95 24.12
N GLY A 94 -13.36 2.19 23.05
CA GLY A 94 -12.06 1.60 22.73
C GLY A 94 -11.16 2.48 21.86
N TYR A 95 -11.71 3.15 20.84
CA TYR A 95 -10.93 4.02 19.94
C TYR A 95 -10.91 5.49 20.37
N GLY A 96 -11.84 5.91 21.23
CA GLY A 96 -12.15 7.31 21.49
C GLY A 96 -13.23 7.87 20.56
N SER A 97 -13.46 9.17 20.67
CA SER A 97 -14.45 9.84 19.83
C SER A 97 -14.06 9.79 18.35
N ARG A 98 -15.09 9.64 17.50
CA ARG A 98 -14.90 9.43 16.07
C ARG A 98 -14.15 10.58 15.41
N GLY A 99 -14.35 11.83 15.87
CA GLY A 99 -13.63 12.98 15.31
C GLY A 99 -12.12 12.93 15.55
N ARG A 100 -11.67 12.33 16.66
CA ARG A 100 -10.24 12.20 16.98
C ARG A 100 -9.58 11.08 16.21
N VAL A 101 -10.28 9.95 16.07
CA VAL A 101 -9.90 8.86 15.18
C VAL A 101 -9.78 9.37 13.73
N PHE A 102 -10.74 10.19 13.27
CA PHE A 102 -10.67 10.79 11.95
C PHE A 102 -9.43 11.68 11.79
N VAL A 103 -9.04 12.48 12.80
CA VAL A 103 -7.83 13.30 12.72
C VAL A 103 -6.55 12.46 12.71
N HIS A 104 -6.52 11.35 13.46
CA HIS A 104 -5.42 10.39 13.42
C HIS A 104 -5.25 9.80 12.01
N GLU A 105 -6.32 9.26 11.42
CA GLU A 105 -6.28 8.73 10.05
C GLU A 105 -6.06 9.81 8.98
N TRP A 106 -6.58 11.03 9.20
CA TRP A 106 -6.32 12.16 8.33
C TRP A 106 -4.83 12.54 8.31
N ALA A 107 -4.12 12.40 9.44
CA ALA A 107 -2.69 12.66 9.48
C ALA A 107 -1.90 11.63 8.65
N HIS A 108 -2.27 10.34 8.72
CA HIS A 108 -1.75 9.30 7.83
C HIS A 108 -2.02 9.65 6.36
N LEU A 109 -3.28 10.00 6.04
CA LEU A 109 -3.68 10.29 4.67
C LEU A 109 -2.96 11.53 4.14
N ARG A 110 -3.11 12.68 4.78
CA ARG A 110 -2.74 13.98 4.20
C ARG A 110 -1.24 14.27 4.29
N TRP A 111 -0.61 13.87 5.38
CA TRP A 111 0.79 14.23 5.67
C TRP A 111 1.75 13.06 5.61
N GLY A 112 1.27 11.82 5.46
CA GLY A 112 2.14 10.65 5.37
C GLY A 112 3.03 10.48 6.60
N VAL A 113 2.50 10.79 7.78
CA VAL A 113 3.11 10.40 9.06
C VAL A 113 2.78 8.95 9.36
N PHE A 114 3.40 8.36 10.38
CA PHE A 114 3.16 6.98 10.80
C PHE A 114 2.84 6.90 12.28
N ASP A 115 2.36 5.75 12.70
CA ASP A 115 2.06 5.45 14.10
C ASP A 115 3.30 5.58 15.00
N GLU A 116 3.07 6.12 16.20
CA GLU A 116 4.08 6.30 17.23
C GLU A 116 4.05 5.18 18.29
N TYR A 117 3.21 4.17 18.08
CA TYR A 117 3.20 2.88 18.78
C TYR A 117 3.66 1.74 17.85
N ASN A 118 3.81 0.52 18.38
CA ASN A 118 4.19 -0.67 17.60
C ASN A 118 3.53 -1.92 18.20
N HIS A 119 2.85 -2.72 17.38
CA HIS A 119 2.18 -3.96 17.82
C HIS A 119 3.14 -5.12 18.05
N ASP A 120 4.21 -5.23 17.26
CA ASP A 120 5.22 -6.29 17.38
C ASP A 120 6.23 -5.99 18.51
N LYS A 121 6.53 -4.70 18.70
CA LYS A 121 7.43 -4.19 19.75
C LYS A 121 6.72 -3.14 20.62
N PRO A 122 5.67 -3.52 21.39
CA PRO A 122 4.91 -2.57 22.23
C PRO A 122 5.73 -2.02 23.40
N PHE A 123 6.81 -2.72 23.77
CA PHE A 123 7.75 -2.35 24.82
C PHE A 123 9.18 -2.49 24.30
N TYR A 124 10.09 -1.72 24.88
CA TYR A 124 11.52 -1.78 24.58
C TYR A 124 12.35 -1.41 25.81
N MET A 125 13.64 -1.75 25.80
CA MET A 125 14.58 -1.34 26.84
C MET A 125 15.30 -0.08 26.37
N ASN A 126 15.23 1.00 27.15
CA ASN A 126 15.96 2.24 26.85
C ASN A 126 17.47 2.11 27.20
N GLY A 127 18.27 3.13 26.88
CA GLY A 127 19.71 3.13 27.19
C GLY A 127 20.09 3.06 28.67
N ARG A 128 19.13 3.22 29.59
CA ARG A 128 19.32 3.07 31.04
C ARG A 128 18.95 1.68 31.55
N ASN A 129 18.67 0.74 30.65
CA ASN A 129 18.11 -0.59 30.97
C ASN A 129 16.75 -0.51 31.68
N GLU A 130 15.94 0.49 31.39
CA GLU A 130 14.56 0.61 31.90
C GLU A 130 13.58 0.21 30.81
N ILE A 131 12.52 -0.50 31.20
CA ILE A 131 11.44 -0.90 30.29
C ILE A 131 10.59 0.33 29.98
N GLN A 132 10.44 0.64 28.70
CA GLN A 132 9.60 1.73 28.24
C GLN A 132 8.53 1.19 27.29
N VAL A 133 7.38 1.87 27.29
CA VAL A 133 6.34 1.66 26.28
C VAL A 133 6.80 2.33 24.99
N THR A 134 6.58 1.67 23.85
CA THR A 134 6.84 2.27 22.54
C THR A 134 5.82 3.38 22.30
N ARG A 135 6.25 4.62 22.54
CA ARG A 135 5.44 5.84 22.45
C ARG A 135 6.30 7.06 22.24
N CYS A 136 5.70 8.11 21.68
CA CYS A 136 6.41 9.37 21.51
C CYS A 136 6.56 10.15 22.82
N SER A 137 5.46 10.49 23.50
CA SER A 137 5.53 11.22 24.78
C SER A 137 5.61 10.26 25.96
N SER A 138 6.64 10.41 26.80
CA SER A 138 6.75 9.71 28.08
C SER A 138 5.84 10.31 29.17
N ASP A 139 5.21 11.46 28.92
CA ASP A 139 4.33 12.15 29.88
C ASP A 139 3.01 11.39 30.09
N ILE A 140 2.62 10.56 29.11
CA ILE A 140 1.44 9.71 29.27
C ILE A 140 1.70 8.72 30.40
N THR A 141 0.87 8.69 31.43
CA THR A 141 1.02 7.77 32.56
C THR A 141 0.07 6.58 32.44
N GLY A 142 0.44 5.46 33.04
CA GLY A 142 -0.32 4.21 33.00
C GLY A 142 0.36 3.07 33.75
N VAL A 143 -0.23 1.89 33.73
CA VAL A 143 0.25 0.70 34.45
C VAL A 143 0.27 -0.51 33.51
N PHE A 144 1.18 -1.44 33.79
CA PHE A 144 1.29 -2.72 33.09
C PHE A 144 0.33 -3.76 33.69
N VAL A 145 -0.39 -4.46 32.84
CA VAL A 145 -1.34 -5.52 33.20
C VAL A 145 -0.93 -6.83 32.54
N CYS A 146 -0.96 -7.91 33.30
CA CYS A 146 -0.62 -9.27 32.89
C CYS A 146 -1.88 -10.18 32.98
N GLU A 147 -1.81 -11.40 32.43
CA GLU A 147 -2.92 -12.39 32.46
C GLU A 147 -3.49 -12.69 33.87
N LYS A 148 -2.70 -12.48 34.95
CA LYS A 148 -3.12 -12.72 36.35
C LYS A 148 -3.46 -11.43 37.13
N GLY A 149 -3.64 -10.30 36.45
CA GLY A 149 -3.97 -9.00 37.05
C GLY A 149 -2.83 -7.97 36.96
N LEU A 150 -2.77 -7.04 37.92
CA LEU A 150 -1.70 -6.05 38.04
C LEU A 150 -0.35 -6.76 38.24
N CYS A 151 0.65 -6.40 37.45
CA CYS A 151 2.01 -6.90 37.61
C CYS A 151 2.99 -5.73 37.76
N PRO A 152 4.03 -5.87 38.60
CA PRO A 152 5.17 -4.95 38.57
C PRO A 152 5.79 -4.95 37.18
N GLN A 153 6.43 -3.84 36.79
CA GLN A 153 7.12 -3.68 35.50
C GLN A 153 8.07 -4.87 35.18
N GLU A 154 8.68 -5.45 36.21
CA GLU A 154 9.57 -6.63 36.16
C GLU A 154 8.84 -7.95 35.84
N GLY A 155 7.54 -8.05 36.12
CA GLY A 155 6.73 -9.27 35.89
C GLY A 155 6.35 -9.52 34.42
N CYS A 156 6.58 -8.53 33.55
CA CYS A 156 6.41 -8.63 32.09
C CYS A 156 7.65 -9.14 31.36
N ILE A 157 8.75 -9.44 32.07
CA ILE A 157 9.98 -9.97 31.48
C ILE A 157 10.27 -11.37 32.02
N ILE A 158 10.60 -12.30 31.12
CA ILE A 158 11.32 -13.53 31.45
C ILE A 158 12.56 -13.59 30.54
N SER A 159 13.76 -13.54 31.13
CA SER A 159 15.03 -13.77 30.42
C SER A 159 15.25 -12.86 29.19
N LYS A 160 14.97 -11.56 29.30
CA LYS A 160 15.05 -10.56 28.20
C LYS A 160 14.04 -10.74 27.05
N LEU A 161 13.06 -11.64 27.19
CA LEU A 161 11.88 -11.70 26.33
C LEU A 161 10.64 -11.15 27.06
N PHE A 162 9.82 -10.41 26.32
CA PHE A 162 8.54 -9.90 26.80
C PHE A 162 7.52 -11.05 26.88
N ARG A 163 6.78 -11.10 28.00
CA ARG A 163 5.75 -12.12 28.20
C ARG A 163 4.53 -11.82 27.32
N GLU A 164 4.08 -12.82 26.58
CA GLU A 164 2.83 -12.77 25.82
C GLU A 164 1.66 -12.46 26.79
N GLY A 165 0.78 -11.54 26.40
CA GLY A 165 -0.34 -11.09 27.25
C GLY A 165 -0.07 -9.90 28.19
N CYS A 166 1.11 -9.27 28.11
CA CYS A 166 1.36 -7.98 28.79
C CYS A 166 0.78 -6.80 27.99
N THR A 167 0.08 -5.88 28.66
CA THR A 167 -0.52 -4.69 28.05
C THR A 167 -0.31 -3.46 28.92
N PHE A 168 -0.11 -2.30 28.30
CA PHE A 168 -0.08 -1.01 28.98
C PHE A 168 -1.47 -0.36 28.95
N LEU A 169 -2.02 -0.04 30.12
CA LEU A 169 -3.27 0.70 30.24
C LEU A 169 -2.98 2.10 30.77
N TYR A 170 -3.43 3.13 30.06
CA TYR A 170 -3.21 4.52 30.46
C TYR A 170 -4.14 4.93 31.61
N ASN A 171 -3.73 5.96 32.35
CA ASN A 171 -4.62 6.64 33.30
C ASN A 171 -5.55 7.61 32.54
N SER A 172 -6.86 7.42 32.65
CA SER A 172 -7.86 8.23 31.94
C SER A 172 -7.86 9.70 32.36
N THR A 173 -7.42 10.00 33.59
CA THR A 173 -7.34 11.38 34.11
C THR A 173 -5.88 11.79 34.23
N GLN A 174 -5.40 12.56 33.25
CA GLN A 174 -4.03 13.07 33.22
C GLN A 174 -3.93 14.36 32.38
N ASN A 175 -2.79 15.05 32.46
CA ASN A 175 -2.55 16.32 31.77
C ASN A 175 -1.64 16.20 30.54
N ALA A 176 -1.25 14.98 30.15
CA ALA A 176 -0.40 14.76 28.99
C ALA A 176 -1.15 15.13 27.70
N THR A 177 -0.56 16.02 26.89
CA THR A 177 -1.19 16.57 25.68
C THR A 177 -0.76 15.90 24.39
N GLY A 178 0.41 15.27 24.34
CA GLY A 178 0.90 14.50 23.19
C GLY A 178 0.90 12.99 23.48
N SER A 179 0.64 12.11 22.52
CA SER A 179 0.56 12.34 21.06
C SER A 179 -0.64 11.67 20.40
N ILE A 180 -1.28 12.37 19.46
CA ILE A 180 -2.39 11.88 18.63
C ILE A 180 -2.04 10.60 17.88
N MET A 181 -0.78 10.45 17.43
CA MET A 181 -0.32 9.26 16.71
C MET A 181 0.06 8.08 17.63
N PHE A 182 -0.09 8.25 18.95
CA PHE A 182 0.12 7.20 19.94
C PHE A 182 -1.18 6.79 20.65
N MET A 183 -1.95 7.76 21.15
CA MET A 183 -3.11 7.49 22.00
C MET A 183 -4.26 8.47 21.72
N GLN A 184 -4.88 8.34 20.55
CA GLN A 184 -5.99 9.18 20.10
C GLN A 184 -7.25 9.05 20.98
N SER A 185 -7.39 7.95 21.73
CA SER A 185 -8.54 7.73 22.61
C SER A 185 -8.52 8.57 23.88
N LEU A 186 -7.35 9.01 24.36
CA LEU A 186 -7.19 9.69 25.63
C LEU A 186 -7.64 11.17 25.56
N SER A 187 -8.61 11.59 26.37
CA SER A 187 -9.22 12.95 26.36
C SER A 187 -8.23 14.11 26.46
N SER A 188 -7.13 13.96 27.19
CA SER A 188 -6.11 15.00 27.35
C SER A 188 -5.23 15.21 26.12
N VAL A 189 -5.15 14.22 25.22
CA VAL A 189 -4.26 14.27 24.04
C VAL A 189 -4.83 15.20 22.97
N VAL A 190 -4.23 16.38 22.79
CA VAL A 190 -4.70 17.41 21.86
C VAL A 190 -3.62 17.89 20.89
N GLU A 191 -2.41 17.33 20.97
CA GLU A 191 -1.26 17.73 20.16
C GLU A 191 -0.59 16.55 19.45
N PHE A 192 -0.02 16.82 18.27
CA PHE A 192 0.95 15.93 17.65
C PHE A 192 2.27 15.97 18.41
N CYS A 193 3.03 14.88 18.37
CA CYS A 193 4.33 14.84 19.01
C CYS A 193 5.27 15.87 18.38
N ASN A 194 5.90 16.68 19.23
CA ASN A 194 6.80 17.74 18.83
C ASN A 194 8.21 17.51 19.39
N ALA A 195 9.17 18.36 19.03
CA ALA A 195 10.57 18.22 19.45
C ALA A 195 10.79 18.09 20.97
N SER A 196 9.91 18.66 21.81
CA SER A 196 10.03 18.57 23.28
C SER A 196 9.47 17.27 23.86
N THR A 197 8.46 16.68 23.22
CA THR A 197 7.82 15.44 23.66
C THR A 197 8.35 14.21 22.93
N HIS A 198 9.29 14.36 21.98
CA HIS A 198 9.67 13.31 21.05
C HIS A 198 10.69 12.33 21.63
N ASN A 199 10.26 11.08 21.82
CA ASN A 199 11.11 9.96 22.17
C ASN A 199 11.70 9.28 20.91
N ARG A 200 13.00 9.50 20.71
CA ARG A 200 13.75 8.96 19.55
C ARG A 200 14.17 7.50 19.71
N GLU A 201 14.20 6.98 20.93
CA GLU A 201 14.59 5.58 21.20
C GLU A 201 13.43 4.61 20.97
N ALA A 202 12.19 5.11 20.89
CA ALA A 202 11.01 4.27 20.68
C ALA A 202 11.05 3.58 19.30
N PRO A 203 10.95 2.25 19.22
CA PRO A 203 10.96 1.49 17.97
C PRO A 203 9.59 1.54 17.27
N ASN A 204 9.13 2.75 16.93
CA ASN A 204 7.90 2.98 16.16
C ASN A 204 8.21 3.30 14.70
N LEU A 205 7.20 3.14 13.85
CA LEU A 205 7.34 3.28 12.40
C LEU A 205 7.65 4.72 11.99
N GLN A 206 7.12 5.71 12.73
CA GLN A 206 7.46 7.12 12.53
C GLN A 206 8.97 7.36 12.66
N ASN A 207 9.60 6.87 13.73
CA ASN A 207 11.04 7.01 13.93
C ASN A 207 11.85 6.31 12.84
N GLN A 208 11.43 5.11 12.45
CA GLN A 208 12.10 4.31 11.43
C GLN A 208 12.03 4.97 10.04
N VAL A 209 10.82 5.30 9.56
CA VAL A 209 10.60 5.75 8.17
C VAL A 209 10.88 7.25 8.00
N CYS A 210 10.62 8.07 9.03
CA CYS A 210 10.85 9.52 8.98
C CYS A 210 12.22 9.95 9.53
N SER A 211 13.20 9.04 9.55
CA SER A 211 14.58 9.33 9.96
C SER A 211 14.68 9.98 11.35
N LEU A 212 13.88 9.55 12.34
CA LEU A 212 13.79 10.09 13.71
C LEU A 212 13.22 11.52 13.82
N ARG A 213 12.36 11.93 12.89
CA ARG A 213 11.62 13.21 12.96
C ARG A 213 10.30 12.98 13.69
N SER A 214 9.92 13.95 14.52
CA SER A 214 8.59 13.93 15.16
C SER A 214 7.49 14.12 14.12
N THR A 215 6.27 13.66 14.45
CA THR A 215 5.09 13.85 13.60
C THR A 215 4.86 15.33 13.29
N TRP A 216 5.00 16.23 14.28
CA TRP A 216 4.86 17.66 14.08
C TRP A 216 5.92 18.26 13.14
N ASP A 217 7.16 17.77 13.16
CA ASP A 217 8.21 18.24 12.25
C ASP A 217 7.89 17.90 10.79
N VAL A 218 7.27 16.74 10.54
CA VAL A 218 6.83 16.32 9.20
C VAL A 218 5.64 17.18 8.76
N ILE A 219 4.64 17.33 9.63
CA ILE A 219 3.41 18.10 9.36
C ILE A 219 3.72 19.57 9.06
N THR A 220 4.59 20.21 9.84
CA THR A 220 4.98 21.63 9.62
C THR A 220 5.76 21.86 8.33
N GLY A 221 6.50 20.85 7.85
CA GLY A 221 7.18 20.89 6.55
C GLY A 221 6.27 20.65 5.34
N SER A 222 5.00 20.29 5.56
CA SER A 222 4.03 20.05 4.47
C SER A 222 3.62 21.34 3.77
N SER A 223 3.11 21.22 2.53
CA SER A 223 2.58 22.36 1.77
C SER A 223 1.43 23.08 2.48
N ASP A 224 0.69 22.38 3.33
CA ASP A 224 -0.45 22.93 4.06
C ASP A 224 -0.01 23.86 5.20
N LEU A 225 1.16 23.62 5.81
CA LEU A 225 1.61 24.35 7.00
C LEU A 225 2.85 25.22 6.81
N ASN A 226 3.75 24.93 5.87
CA ASN A 226 5.05 25.61 5.70
C ASN A 226 4.92 27.15 5.52
N HIS A 227 3.76 27.62 5.02
CA HIS A 227 3.46 29.06 4.88
C HIS A 227 2.15 29.48 5.57
N SER A 228 1.57 28.62 6.40
CA SER A 228 0.36 28.96 7.16
C SER A 228 0.72 29.89 8.33
N LEU A 229 -0.22 30.76 8.72
CA LEU A 229 -0.13 31.53 9.96
C LEU A 229 -1.28 31.11 10.88
N PRO A 230 -1.06 31.04 12.21
CA PRO A 230 -2.14 30.82 13.15
C PRO A 230 -3.22 31.89 13.02
N MET A 231 -4.47 31.48 13.10
CA MET A 231 -5.61 32.41 13.09
C MET A 231 -5.60 33.27 14.35
N SER A 232 -5.50 34.59 14.17
CA SER A 232 -5.53 35.59 15.24
C SER A 232 -6.88 35.63 15.97
N GLY A 233 -6.85 35.95 17.26
CA GLY A 233 -8.05 36.05 18.11
C GLY A 233 -8.39 34.74 18.82
N VAL A 234 -9.55 34.72 19.50
CA VAL A 234 -10.05 33.56 20.28
C VAL A 234 -11.17 32.82 19.52
N GLU A 235 -11.65 33.38 18.41
CA GLU A 235 -12.76 32.85 17.62
C GLU A 235 -12.47 31.44 17.09
N LEU A 236 -13.51 30.60 17.05
CA LEU A 236 -13.45 29.25 16.50
C LEU A 236 -13.67 29.29 14.97
N PRO A 237 -13.11 28.32 14.21
CA PRO A 237 -13.37 28.24 12.79
C PRO A 237 -14.85 27.95 12.53
N PRO A 238 -15.41 28.41 11.39
CA PRO A 238 -16.77 28.06 11.02
C PRO A 238 -16.91 26.53 10.87
N PRO A 239 -18.08 25.95 11.22
CA PRO A 239 -18.30 24.52 11.03
C PRO A 239 -18.24 24.15 9.55
N PRO A 240 -17.82 22.91 9.21
CA PRO A 240 -17.77 22.45 7.83
C PRO A 240 -19.14 22.52 7.15
N THR A 241 -19.15 22.88 5.87
CA THR A 241 -20.34 22.80 5.01
C THR A 241 -20.40 21.44 4.34
N PHE A 242 -21.60 20.84 4.29
CA PHE A 242 -21.82 19.51 3.75
C PHE A 242 -22.70 19.56 2.51
N SER A 243 -22.19 19.03 1.40
CA SER A 243 -22.95 18.78 0.19
C SER A 243 -23.22 17.29 0.04
N LEU A 244 -24.50 16.91 -0.02
CA LEU A 244 -24.91 15.52 -0.22
C LEU A 244 -25.22 15.32 -1.70
N MET A 245 -24.50 14.39 -2.32
CA MET A 245 -24.59 14.12 -3.75
C MET A 245 -24.99 12.68 -4.00
N GLN A 246 -25.75 12.43 -5.05
CA GLN A 246 -26.07 11.07 -5.47
C GLN A 246 -25.83 10.94 -6.97
N ALA A 247 -25.23 9.82 -7.37
CA ALA A 247 -25.07 9.49 -8.77
C ALA A 247 -26.46 9.33 -9.41
N GLY A 248 -26.67 10.01 -10.53
CA GLY A 248 -27.84 9.77 -11.37
C GLY A 248 -27.65 8.53 -12.24
N ASP A 249 -28.45 8.44 -13.29
CA ASP A 249 -28.26 7.40 -14.29
C ASP A 249 -26.88 7.49 -14.94
N LYS A 250 -26.28 6.32 -15.19
CA LYS A 250 -24.98 6.20 -15.85
C LYS A 250 -25.14 6.60 -17.32
N VAL A 251 -24.46 7.67 -17.73
CA VAL A 251 -24.47 8.17 -19.12
C VAL A 251 -23.05 8.17 -19.65
N LEU A 252 -22.87 7.49 -20.77
CA LEU A 252 -21.59 7.30 -21.43
C LEU A 252 -21.67 7.72 -22.91
N CYS A 253 -20.64 8.38 -23.42
CA CYS A 253 -20.50 8.63 -24.86
C CYS A 253 -19.14 8.15 -25.38
N LEU A 254 -19.15 7.26 -26.38
CA LEU A 254 -17.96 6.92 -27.15
C LEU A 254 -17.74 8.01 -28.21
N VAL A 255 -16.54 8.60 -28.24
CA VAL A 255 -16.15 9.64 -29.20
C VAL A 255 -14.92 9.14 -29.94
N MET A 256 -15.12 8.71 -31.19
CA MET A 256 -14.15 7.95 -31.97
C MET A 256 -13.64 8.71 -33.17
N ASP A 257 -12.32 8.87 -33.26
CA ASP A 257 -11.62 9.36 -34.45
C ASP A 257 -11.81 8.35 -35.59
N VAL A 258 -12.24 8.84 -36.75
CA VAL A 258 -12.35 8.07 -37.99
C VAL A 258 -11.58 8.76 -39.12
N SER A 259 -10.63 9.63 -38.80
CA SER A 259 -9.80 10.33 -39.78
C SER A 259 -8.92 9.39 -40.59
N ARG A 260 -8.30 9.92 -41.66
CA ARG A 260 -7.38 9.16 -42.53
C ARG A 260 -6.26 8.47 -41.75
N LYS A 261 -5.75 9.08 -40.68
CA LYS A 261 -4.70 8.49 -39.82
C LYS A 261 -5.14 7.20 -39.13
N MET A 262 -6.43 6.96 -38.98
CA MET A 262 -6.96 5.73 -38.40
C MET A 262 -6.84 4.52 -39.34
N ALA A 263 -6.57 4.75 -40.63
CA ALA A 263 -6.28 3.69 -41.60
C ALA A 263 -4.84 3.13 -41.48
N GLU A 264 -3.96 3.82 -40.77
CA GLU A 264 -2.57 3.39 -40.54
C GLU A 264 -2.50 2.35 -39.41
N ALA A 265 -1.52 1.44 -39.47
CA ALA A 265 -1.17 0.50 -38.41
C ALA A 265 -2.38 -0.22 -37.75
N ASP A 266 -3.40 -0.57 -38.56
CA ASP A 266 -4.65 -1.19 -38.11
C ASP A 266 -5.33 -0.44 -36.94
N ARG A 267 -5.12 0.88 -36.77
CA ARG A 267 -5.65 1.66 -35.64
C ARG A 267 -7.17 1.56 -35.54
N LEU A 268 -7.89 1.74 -36.65
CA LEU A 268 -9.35 1.61 -36.68
C LEU A 268 -9.81 0.19 -36.35
N LEU A 269 -9.12 -0.84 -36.85
CA LEU A 269 -9.45 -2.23 -36.55
C LEU A 269 -9.27 -2.53 -35.06
N ARG A 270 -8.16 -2.08 -34.46
CA ARG A 270 -7.94 -2.19 -33.01
C ARG A 270 -9.06 -1.50 -32.23
N LEU A 271 -9.49 -0.31 -32.68
CA LEU A 271 -10.61 0.44 -32.08
C LEU A 271 -11.93 -0.31 -32.18
N GLN A 272 -12.25 -0.86 -33.35
CA GLN A 272 -13.45 -1.67 -33.54
C GLN A 272 -13.47 -2.88 -32.60
N GLN A 273 -12.36 -3.63 -32.55
CA GLN A 273 -12.20 -4.81 -31.69
C GLN A 273 -12.40 -4.47 -30.20
N ALA A 274 -11.72 -3.44 -29.73
CA ALA A 274 -11.79 -3.04 -28.33
C ALA A 274 -13.16 -2.43 -27.97
N ALA A 275 -13.76 -1.63 -28.86
CA ALA A 275 -15.09 -1.05 -28.67
C ALA A 275 -16.19 -2.12 -28.69
N GLU A 276 -16.09 -3.15 -29.53
CA GLU A 276 -17.01 -4.28 -29.53
C GLU A 276 -16.95 -5.03 -28.19
N LEU A 277 -15.75 -5.38 -27.71
CA LEU A 277 -15.58 -6.00 -26.39
C LEU A 277 -16.15 -5.10 -25.29
N TYR A 278 -15.86 -3.81 -25.34
CA TYR A 278 -16.30 -2.85 -24.34
C TYR A 278 -17.83 -2.77 -24.25
N LEU A 279 -18.51 -2.66 -25.40
CA LEU A 279 -19.98 -2.63 -25.47
C LEU A 279 -20.62 -3.98 -25.14
N MET A 280 -19.97 -5.09 -25.48
CA MET A 280 -20.51 -6.43 -25.21
C MET A 280 -20.34 -6.85 -23.74
N GLN A 281 -19.27 -6.41 -23.09
CA GLN A 281 -18.88 -6.94 -21.77
C GLN A 281 -18.66 -5.89 -20.70
N VAL A 282 -17.89 -4.83 -20.98
CA VAL A 282 -17.39 -3.93 -19.93
C VAL A 282 -18.50 -3.00 -19.44
N VAL A 283 -19.26 -2.41 -20.36
CA VAL A 283 -20.35 -1.49 -20.01
C VAL A 283 -21.41 -2.22 -19.18
N GLU A 284 -21.74 -1.64 -18.04
CA GLU A 284 -22.71 -2.18 -17.08
C GLU A 284 -24.15 -2.03 -17.61
N VAL A 285 -25.02 -2.95 -17.21
CA VAL A 285 -26.46 -2.87 -17.52
C VAL A 285 -27.08 -1.59 -16.96
N HIS A 286 -28.15 -1.13 -17.59
CA HIS A 286 -28.84 0.14 -17.32
C HIS A 286 -28.04 1.42 -17.64
N THR A 287 -26.84 1.30 -18.21
CA THR A 287 -26.07 2.44 -18.73
C THR A 287 -26.66 2.93 -20.05
N PHE A 288 -26.74 4.25 -20.21
CA PHE A 288 -27.11 4.91 -21.46
C PHE A 288 -25.85 5.20 -22.27
N VAL A 289 -25.78 4.67 -23.48
CA VAL A 289 -24.60 4.80 -24.35
C VAL A 289 -24.95 5.61 -25.59
N GLY A 290 -24.16 6.63 -25.86
CA GLY A 290 -24.14 7.38 -27.13
C GLY A 290 -22.88 7.06 -27.92
N ILE A 291 -22.96 7.17 -29.24
CA ILE A 291 -21.82 6.93 -30.14
C ILE A 291 -21.67 8.10 -31.10
N VAL A 292 -20.50 8.71 -31.08
CA VAL A 292 -20.09 9.83 -31.92
C VAL A 292 -18.80 9.47 -32.64
N THR A 293 -18.73 9.82 -33.91
CA THR A 293 -17.50 9.72 -34.72
C THR A 293 -17.09 11.11 -35.18
N PHE A 294 -15.80 11.33 -35.38
CA PHE A 294 -15.31 12.60 -35.92
C PHE A 294 -14.14 12.43 -36.86
N ASP A 295 -14.07 13.33 -37.83
CA ASP A 295 -12.92 13.62 -38.69
C ASP A 295 -12.71 15.14 -38.70
N SER A 296 -12.90 15.83 -39.82
CA SER A 296 -13.04 17.27 -39.91
C SER A 296 -14.34 17.80 -39.29
N LYS A 297 -15.34 16.92 -39.09
CA LYS A 297 -16.63 17.24 -38.48
C LYS A 297 -17.07 16.13 -37.53
N GLY A 298 -17.80 16.48 -36.48
CA GLY A 298 -18.45 15.51 -35.59
C GLY A 298 -19.79 15.03 -36.15
N ALA A 299 -20.03 13.72 -36.11
CA ALA A 299 -21.27 13.05 -36.52
C ALA A 299 -21.79 12.10 -35.43
N ILE A 300 -23.08 12.20 -35.13
CA ILE A 300 -23.75 11.31 -34.17
C ILE A 300 -24.16 10.02 -34.89
N ARG A 301 -23.62 8.88 -34.45
CA ARG A 301 -23.96 7.55 -34.98
C ARG A 301 -25.12 6.91 -34.22
N ALA A 302 -25.14 7.08 -32.90
CA ALA A 302 -26.21 6.61 -32.04
C ALA A 302 -26.57 7.69 -31.00
N GLN A 303 -27.86 7.94 -30.83
CA GLN A 303 -28.36 8.67 -29.67
C GLN A 303 -28.23 7.80 -28.41
N LEU A 304 -28.48 8.37 -27.23
CA LEU A 304 -28.44 7.64 -25.97
C LEU A 304 -29.42 6.45 -25.98
N GLN A 305 -28.88 5.24 -25.99
CA GLN A 305 -29.63 4.00 -25.88
C GLN A 305 -29.25 3.28 -24.58
N GLN A 306 -30.25 2.82 -23.83
CA GLN A 306 -30.02 2.08 -22.60
C GLN A 306 -29.71 0.62 -22.89
N ILE A 307 -28.71 0.06 -22.22
CA ILE A 307 -28.39 -1.36 -22.30
C ILE A 307 -29.22 -2.14 -21.29
N ASN A 308 -30.22 -2.90 -21.75
CA ASN A 308 -31.02 -3.78 -20.90
C ASN A 308 -30.89 -5.27 -21.30
N SER A 309 -30.42 -5.55 -22.51
CA SER A 309 -30.34 -6.90 -23.08
C SER A 309 -29.09 -7.09 -23.94
N ALA A 310 -28.80 -8.35 -24.30
CA ALA A 310 -27.75 -8.67 -25.26
C ALA A 310 -28.04 -8.11 -26.67
N ASP A 311 -29.31 -7.95 -27.04
CA ASP A 311 -29.69 -7.39 -28.33
C ASP A 311 -29.48 -5.87 -28.37
N ASP A 312 -29.67 -5.15 -27.26
CA ASP A 312 -29.27 -3.74 -27.16
C ASP A 312 -27.77 -3.57 -27.38
N ARG A 313 -26.96 -4.48 -26.81
CA ARG A 313 -25.49 -4.47 -27.02
C ARG A 313 -25.13 -4.69 -28.48
N LYS A 314 -25.73 -5.69 -29.13
CA LYS A 314 -25.53 -5.95 -30.58
C LYS A 314 -25.95 -4.76 -31.44
N LEU A 315 -27.06 -4.10 -31.09
CA LEU A 315 -27.52 -2.91 -31.80
C LEU A 315 -26.51 -1.76 -31.67
N LEU A 316 -25.98 -1.49 -30.47
CA LEU A 316 -24.91 -0.51 -30.27
C LEU A 316 -23.64 -0.85 -31.06
N VAL A 317 -23.24 -2.13 -31.08
CA VAL A 317 -22.10 -2.61 -31.88
C VAL A 317 -22.32 -2.36 -33.37
N SER A 318 -23.56 -2.46 -33.88
CA SER A 318 -23.88 -2.18 -35.28
C SER A 318 -23.68 -0.70 -35.69
N TYR A 319 -23.65 0.22 -34.72
CA TYR A 319 -23.39 1.65 -34.95
C TYR A 319 -21.90 2.03 -34.94
N LEU A 320 -20.99 1.09 -34.62
CA LEU A 320 -19.56 1.33 -34.65
C LEU A 320 -19.07 1.66 -36.08
N PRO A 321 -18.08 2.55 -36.23
CA PRO A 321 -17.56 2.92 -37.55
C PRO A 321 -16.89 1.74 -38.23
N THR A 322 -17.20 1.50 -39.51
CA THR A 322 -16.63 0.39 -40.30
C THR A 322 -15.45 0.81 -41.18
N THR A 323 -15.33 2.09 -41.52
CA THR A 323 -14.32 2.61 -42.46
C THR A 323 -13.74 3.92 -41.95
N ALA A 324 -12.46 4.15 -42.24
CA ALA A 324 -11.81 5.45 -42.04
C ALA A 324 -12.23 6.41 -43.17
N SER A 325 -12.29 7.70 -42.83
CA SER A 325 -12.53 8.82 -43.74
C SER A 325 -11.30 9.06 -44.61
N THR A 326 -11.53 9.59 -45.81
CA THR A 326 -10.47 10.03 -46.72
C THR A 326 -10.04 11.48 -46.47
N GLU A 327 -10.76 12.20 -45.61
CA GLU A 327 -10.49 13.60 -45.25
C GLU A 327 -9.19 13.75 -44.43
N GLU A 328 -8.42 14.81 -44.70
CA GLU A 328 -7.15 15.07 -44.01
C GLU A 328 -7.31 15.80 -42.67
N GLY A 329 -8.38 16.57 -42.48
CA GLY A 329 -8.61 17.35 -41.27
C GLY A 329 -9.10 16.51 -40.08
N VAL A 330 -8.58 16.79 -38.88
CA VAL A 330 -9.06 16.24 -37.61
C VAL A 330 -9.48 17.40 -36.70
N ASP A 331 -10.74 17.41 -36.26
CA ASP A 331 -11.29 18.34 -35.27
C ASP A 331 -11.85 17.55 -34.08
N THR A 332 -11.00 17.37 -33.09
CA THR A 332 -11.32 16.67 -31.83
C THR A 332 -12.40 17.41 -31.05
N CYS A 333 -12.36 18.75 -31.10
CA CYS A 333 -13.34 19.58 -30.39
C CYS A 333 -14.73 19.46 -31.02
N ALA A 334 -14.85 19.27 -32.33
CA ALA A 334 -16.13 18.96 -32.98
C ALA A 334 -16.70 17.62 -32.49
N GLY A 335 -15.85 16.60 -32.32
CA GLY A 335 -16.22 15.33 -31.70
C GLY A 335 -16.74 15.49 -30.27
N ILE A 336 -15.96 16.18 -29.42
CA ILE A 336 -16.33 16.44 -28.01
C ILE A 336 -17.66 17.22 -27.93
N LYS A 337 -17.83 18.26 -28.75
CA LYS A 337 -19.05 19.07 -28.80
C LYS A 337 -20.28 18.24 -29.16
N ARG A 338 -20.17 17.33 -30.14
CA ARG A 338 -21.27 16.40 -30.48
C ARG A 338 -21.51 15.37 -29.39
N GLY A 339 -20.45 14.93 -28.69
CA GLY A 339 -20.57 14.09 -27.51
C GLY A 339 -21.43 14.76 -26.43
N PHE A 340 -21.16 16.03 -26.11
CA PHE A 340 -21.99 16.79 -25.17
C PHE A 340 -23.42 16.99 -25.67
N GLU A 341 -23.63 17.27 -26.95
CA GLU A 341 -24.98 17.35 -27.52
C GLU A 341 -25.79 16.05 -27.30
N VAL A 342 -25.15 14.88 -27.44
CA VAL A 342 -25.81 13.59 -27.19
C VAL A 342 -26.13 13.40 -25.71
N ILE A 343 -25.18 13.71 -24.83
CA ILE A 343 -25.31 13.56 -23.37
C ILE A 343 -26.39 14.51 -22.82
N GLU A 344 -26.36 15.77 -23.22
CA GLU A 344 -27.21 16.84 -22.70
C GLU A 344 -28.69 16.68 -23.09
N LYS A 345 -29.00 15.94 -24.16
CA LYS A 345 -30.38 15.67 -24.58
C LYS A 345 -31.24 15.03 -23.48
N ARG A 346 -30.63 14.32 -22.53
CA ARG A 346 -31.37 13.61 -21.48
C ARG A 346 -31.64 14.47 -20.25
N ASN A 347 -30.61 15.17 -19.77
CA ASN A 347 -30.65 15.86 -18.48
C ASN A 347 -30.49 17.39 -18.59
N GLY A 348 -30.31 17.93 -19.80
CA GLY A 348 -30.00 19.33 -20.06
C GLY A 348 -28.59 19.76 -19.62
N ARG A 349 -27.83 18.86 -19.00
CA ARG A 349 -26.45 19.05 -18.52
C ARG A 349 -25.66 17.76 -18.64
N ALA A 350 -24.34 17.90 -18.73
CA ALA A 350 -23.40 16.80 -18.81
C ALA A 350 -22.81 16.37 -17.44
N ASP A 351 -23.20 17.01 -16.34
CA ASP A 351 -22.77 16.68 -14.97
C ASP A 351 -22.88 15.15 -14.71
N GLY A 352 -21.78 14.51 -14.29
CA GLY A 352 -21.77 13.09 -13.93
C GLY A 352 -21.67 12.11 -15.10
N SER A 353 -21.56 12.61 -16.34
CA SER A 353 -21.40 11.76 -17.53
C SER A 353 -19.94 11.42 -17.82
N VAL A 354 -19.75 10.28 -18.49
CA VAL A 354 -18.43 9.79 -18.91
C VAL A 354 -18.31 9.90 -20.43
N MET A 355 -17.16 10.37 -20.91
CA MET A 355 -16.82 10.39 -22.32
C MET A 355 -15.52 9.62 -22.54
N ILE A 356 -15.49 8.74 -23.53
CA ILE A 356 -14.26 8.02 -23.92
C ILE A 356 -13.83 8.55 -25.28
N LEU A 357 -12.77 9.33 -25.30
CA LEU A 357 -12.19 9.93 -26.48
C LEU A 357 -11.04 9.06 -26.99
N VAL A 358 -11.19 8.51 -28.20
CA VAL A 358 -10.12 7.78 -28.88
C VAL A 358 -9.65 8.56 -30.09
N THR A 359 -8.36 8.87 -30.17
CA THR A 359 -7.82 9.67 -31.28
C THR A 359 -6.37 9.36 -31.60
N SER A 360 -6.02 9.55 -32.88
CA SER A 360 -4.64 9.60 -33.37
C SER A 360 -3.90 10.88 -32.90
N GLY A 361 -4.64 11.85 -32.34
CA GLY A 361 -4.12 13.02 -31.64
C GLY A 361 -3.43 14.05 -32.53
N ALA A 362 -3.72 14.09 -33.82
CA ALA A 362 -3.11 15.02 -34.78
C ALA A 362 -3.60 16.47 -34.68
N ASP A 363 -4.51 16.78 -33.75
CA ASP A 363 -5.20 18.06 -33.66
C ASP A 363 -4.53 19.02 -32.67
N GLU A 364 -3.93 20.09 -33.19
CA GLU A 364 -3.29 21.14 -32.39
C GLU A 364 -4.28 22.10 -31.72
N HIS A 365 -5.57 22.07 -32.11
CA HIS A 365 -6.60 23.01 -31.67
C HIS A 365 -7.41 22.54 -30.45
N ILE A 366 -6.96 21.47 -29.78
CA ILE A 366 -7.67 20.88 -28.63
C ILE A 366 -7.91 21.87 -27.48
N ASN A 367 -7.09 22.91 -27.38
CA ASN A 367 -7.25 24.02 -26.43
C ASN A 367 -8.61 24.72 -26.54
N ASN A 368 -9.22 24.71 -27.73
CA ASN A 368 -10.49 25.39 -27.99
C ASN A 368 -11.66 24.78 -27.21
N CYS A 369 -11.56 23.51 -26.83
CA CYS A 369 -12.61 22.81 -26.07
C CYS A 369 -12.22 22.51 -24.61
N LEU A 370 -11.02 22.88 -24.16
CA LEU A 370 -10.55 22.62 -22.79
C LEU A 370 -11.48 23.23 -21.73
N LEU A 371 -11.83 24.51 -21.89
CA LEU A 371 -12.75 25.21 -20.97
C LEU A 371 -14.16 24.60 -20.97
N THR A 372 -14.64 24.18 -22.15
CA THR A 372 -15.95 23.52 -22.30
C THR A 372 -15.93 22.16 -21.58
N ALA A 373 -14.87 21.38 -21.78
CA ALA A 373 -14.66 20.10 -21.09
C ALA A 373 -14.60 20.27 -19.57
N MET A 374 -13.83 21.24 -19.07
CA MET A 374 -13.71 21.51 -17.63
C MET A 374 -15.02 21.97 -16.98
N SER A 375 -15.79 22.81 -17.68
CA SER A 375 -17.06 23.36 -17.15
C SER A 375 -18.26 22.42 -17.29
N SER A 376 -18.14 21.35 -18.08
CA SER A 376 -19.21 20.38 -18.35
C SER A 376 -19.66 19.58 -17.14
N GLY A 377 -18.79 19.39 -16.15
CA GLY A 377 -19.00 18.47 -15.04
C GLY A 377 -18.88 16.99 -15.42
N SER A 378 -18.41 16.67 -16.64
CA SER A 378 -18.14 15.31 -17.12
C SER A 378 -16.72 14.85 -16.78
N THR A 379 -16.50 13.54 -16.86
CA THR A 379 -15.18 12.91 -16.88
C THR A 379 -14.84 12.43 -18.29
N ILE A 380 -13.68 12.85 -18.82
CA ILE A 380 -13.24 12.47 -20.16
C ILE A 380 -12.01 11.56 -20.04
N HIS A 381 -12.13 10.31 -20.47
CA HIS A 381 -11.00 9.40 -20.64
C HIS A 381 -10.40 9.59 -22.04
N SER A 382 -9.08 9.56 -22.15
CA SER A 382 -8.38 9.72 -23.43
C SER A 382 -7.54 8.50 -23.77
N ILE A 383 -7.70 7.98 -24.99
CA ILE A 383 -6.86 6.94 -25.57
C ILE A 383 -6.14 7.54 -26.78
N ALA A 384 -4.84 7.77 -26.63
CA ALA A 384 -3.97 8.33 -27.65
C ALA A 384 -3.34 7.22 -28.50
N LEU A 385 -3.46 7.31 -29.83
CA LEU A 385 -2.95 6.30 -30.76
C LEU A 385 -1.75 6.82 -31.55
N GLY A 386 -0.66 6.05 -31.54
CA GLY A 386 0.56 6.35 -32.27
C GLY A 386 1.35 7.53 -31.70
N SER A 387 2.57 7.70 -32.19
CA SER A 387 3.53 8.72 -31.72
C SER A 387 3.15 10.15 -32.12
N SER A 388 2.25 10.33 -33.09
CA SER A 388 1.84 11.65 -33.57
C SER A 388 0.83 12.38 -32.66
N ALA A 389 0.39 11.76 -31.56
CA ALA A 389 -0.61 12.35 -30.70
C ALA A 389 -0.07 13.55 -29.90
N VAL A 390 -0.78 14.68 -29.90
CA VAL A 390 -0.41 15.91 -29.18
C VAL A 390 -0.45 15.69 -27.66
N ARG A 391 0.59 16.14 -26.94
CA ARG A 391 0.72 16.01 -25.46
C ARG A 391 -0.49 16.56 -24.69
N LYS A 392 -1.16 17.58 -25.24
CA LYS A 392 -2.30 18.27 -24.63
C LYS A 392 -3.59 17.44 -24.53
N LEU A 393 -3.68 16.31 -25.24
CA LEU A 393 -4.80 15.37 -25.09
C LEU A 393 -4.88 14.79 -23.67
N GLU A 394 -3.74 14.55 -23.03
CA GLU A 394 -3.66 14.01 -21.67
C GLU A 394 -4.11 15.03 -20.61
N GLU A 395 -3.95 16.32 -20.91
CA GLU A 395 -4.36 17.41 -20.03
C GLU A 395 -5.89 17.46 -19.88
N LEU A 396 -6.65 17.13 -20.93
CA LEU A 396 -8.11 17.00 -20.85
C LEU A 396 -8.53 15.95 -19.82
N SER A 397 -7.91 14.77 -19.88
CA SER A 397 -8.21 13.69 -18.95
C SER A 397 -7.80 14.07 -17.54
N HIS A 398 -6.61 14.61 -17.34
CA HIS A 398 -6.15 15.05 -16.02
C HIS A 398 -7.10 16.09 -15.40
N LEU A 399 -7.50 17.13 -16.16
CA LEU A 399 -8.37 18.21 -15.67
C LEU A 399 -9.82 17.80 -15.45
N THR A 400 -10.29 16.75 -16.11
CA THR A 400 -11.65 16.18 -15.91
C THR A 400 -11.66 14.97 -14.96
N GLY A 401 -10.49 14.62 -14.42
CA GLY A 401 -10.26 13.44 -13.59
C GLY A 401 -10.44 12.11 -14.33
N GLY A 402 -10.33 12.09 -15.65
CA GLY A 402 -10.36 10.87 -16.45
C GLY A 402 -9.02 10.14 -16.48
N LEU A 403 -9.08 8.89 -16.92
CA LEU A 403 -7.91 8.05 -17.15
C LEU A 403 -7.30 8.37 -18.52
N LYS A 404 -5.97 8.25 -18.61
CA LYS A 404 -5.22 8.43 -19.85
C LYS A 404 -4.49 7.16 -20.24
N PHE A 405 -4.53 6.87 -21.53
CA PHE A 405 -3.90 5.71 -22.13
C PHE A 405 -3.15 6.13 -23.38
N PHE A 406 -2.06 5.42 -23.65
CA PHE A 406 -1.26 5.57 -24.85
C PHE A 406 -1.07 4.20 -25.47
N ILE A 407 -1.24 4.12 -26.80
CA ILE A 407 -1.14 2.88 -27.55
C ILE A 407 -0.18 3.13 -28.72
N PRO A 408 1.04 2.55 -28.68
CA PRO A 408 2.00 2.66 -29.78
C PRO A 408 1.48 2.00 -31.07
N ASP A 409 2.08 2.31 -32.22
CA ASP A 409 1.71 1.68 -33.49
C ASP A 409 2.34 0.30 -33.66
N GLU A 410 3.59 0.14 -33.22
CA GLU A 410 4.32 -1.14 -33.19
C GLU A 410 3.92 -2.01 -31.99
N SER A 411 2.89 -1.60 -31.24
CA SER A 411 2.54 -2.16 -29.94
C SER A 411 2.07 -3.61 -29.97
N ASN A 412 2.14 -4.27 -28.81
CA ASN A 412 1.27 -5.41 -28.52
C ASN A 412 -0.21 -5.02 -28.77
N PRO A 413 -0.89 -5.61 -29.77
CA PRO A 413 -2.17 -5.12 -30.24
C PRO A 413 -3.37 -5.43 -29.29
N ASN A 414 -3.13 -5.90 -28.06
CA ASN A 414 -4.11 -6.01 -26.96
C ASN A 414 -4.22 -4.75 -26.08
N ARG A 415 -3.28 -3.80 -26.15
CA ARG A 415 -3.28 -2.62 -25.26
C ARG A 415 -4.58 -1.83 -25.28
N MET A 416 -5.23 -1.75 -26.44
CA MET A 416 -6.50 -1.05 -26.56
C MET A 416 -7.60 -1.73 -25.76
N THR A 417 -7.69 -3.05 -25.87
CA THR A 417 -8.62 -3.87 -25.11
C THR A 417 -8.38 -3.73 -23.61
N GLU A 418 -7.12 -3.73 -23.17
CA GLU A 418 -6.73 -3.52 -21.77
C GLU A 418 -7.13 -2.12 -21.26
N ALA A 419 -6.94 -1.08 -22.08
CA ALA A 419 -7.34 0.28 -21.76
C ALA A 419 -8.86 0.41 -21.60
N PHE A 420 -9.64 -0.09 -22.56
CA PHE A 420 -11.11 -0.10 -22.47
C PHE A 420 -11.61 -0.91 -21.26
N SER A 421 -10.97 -2.04 -20.95
CA SER A 421 -11.34 -2.88 -19.80
C SER A 421 -11.11 -2.18 -18.46
N ARG A 422 -10.17 -1.23 -18.37
CA ARG A 422 -9.91 -0.43 -17.16
C ARG A 422 -10.94 0.70 -16.94
N ILE A 423 -11.65 1.14 -17.99
CA ILE A 423 -12.64 2.23 -17.91
C ILE A 423 -13.97 1.68 -17.37
N SER A 424 -14.08 1.63 -16.03
CA SER A 424 -15.27 1.22 -15.29
C SER A 424 -16.27 2.39 -15.12
N SER A 425 -17.44 2.11 -14.50
CA SER A 425 -18.40 3.14 -14.10
C SER A 425 -17.93 4.04 -12.93
N GLY A 426 -16.79 3.74 -12.28
CA GLY A 426 -16.29 4.48 -11.12
C GLY A 426 -17.17 4.38 -9.86
N THR A 427 -18.21 3.53 -9.87
CA THR A 427 -19.16 3.37 -8.76
C THR A 427 -18.60 2.60 -7.56
N GLY A 428 -17.50 1.87 -7.75
CA GLY A 428 -16.94 0.99 -6.73
C GLY A 428 -17.67 -0.34 -6.54
N ASP A 429 -18.73 -0.61 -7.31
CA ASP A 429 -19.45 -1.88 -7.27
C ASP A 429 -18.66 -2.98 -8.00
N ILE A 430 -17.73 -3.60 -7.28
CA ILE A 430 -16.87 -4.68 -7.81
C ILE A 430 -17.67 -5.88 -8.33
N PHE A 431 -18.93 -6.05 -7.93
CA PHE A 431 -19.76 -7.18 -8.37
C PHE A 431 -20.38 -6.92 -9.74
N GLN A 432 -20.66 -5.65 -10.06
CA GLN A 432 -21.11 -5.21 -11.38
C GLN A 432 -19.97 -4.82 -12.31
N GLN A 433 -18.71 -4.85 -11.88
CA GLN A 433 -17.58 -4.55 -12.75
C GLN A 433 -17.15 -5.78 -13.56
N SER A 434 -16.69 -5.54 -14.79
CA SER A 434 -16.05 -6.58 -15.60
C SER A 434 -14.60 -6.71 -15.17
N LEU A 435 -14.17 -7.92 -14.86
CA LEU A 435 -12.81 -8.27 -14.48
C LEU A 435 -12.12 -8.96 -15.65
N GLN A 436 -10.98 -8.43 -16.06
CA GLN A 436 -10.15 -9.05 -17.09
C GLN A 436 -9.28 -10.14 -16.45
N LEU A 437 -9.53 -11.39 -16.83
CA LEU A 437 -8.82 -12.56 -16.30
C LEU A 437 -7.53 -12.82 -17.09
N GLU A 438 -7.57 -12.58 -18.41
CA GLU A 438 -6.47 -12.89 -19.31
C GLU A 438 -6.43 -11.90 -20.49
N SER A 439 -5.22 -11.58 -20.95
CA SER A 439 -4.96 -10.76 -22.14
C SER A 439 -3.68 -11.25 -22.81
N VAL A 440 -3.79 -12.10 -23.84
CA VAL A 440 -2.63 -12.63 -24.57
C VAL A 440 -2.68 -12.23 -26.03
N CYS A 441 -1.52 -11.84 -26.55
CA CYS A 441 -1.31 -11.63 -27.97
C CYS A 441 0.03 -12.24 -28.36
N GLU A 442 0.02 -13.06 -29.41
CA GLU A 442 1.22 -13.65 -29.99
C GLU A 442 1.16 -13.60 -31.51
N THR A 443 2.29 -13.33 -32.16
CA THR A 443 2.44 -13.44 -33.61
C THR A 443 2.70 -14.90 -33.98
N VAL A 444 1.66 -15.60 -34.42
CA VAL A 444 1.71 -17.02 -34.71
C VAL A 444 2.12 -17.26 -36.16
N GLN A 445 3.18 -18.05 -36.37
CA GLN A 445 3.67 -18.43 -37.70
C GLN A 445 2.68 -19.32 -38.46
N PRO A 446 2.76 -19.41 -39.79
CA PRO A 446 1.92 -20.33 -40.58
C PRO A 446 2.01 -21.76 -40.05
N GLN A 447 0.85 -22.44 -39.95
CA GLN A 447 0.75 -23.83 -39.47
C GLN A 447 1.22 -24.06 -38.02
N HIS A 448 1.45 -23.00 -37.25
CA HIS A 448 1.71 -23.08 -35.81
C HIS A 448 0.44 -22.77 -35.02
N GLN A 449 0.47 -23.10 -33.73
CA GLN A 449 -0.65 -22.91 -32.82
C GLN A 449 -0.23 -22.09 -31.61
N LEU A 450 -1.13 -21.21 -31.14
CA LEU A 450 -1.07 -20.61 -29.81
C LEU A 450 -1.85 -21.51 -28.86
N LEU A 451 -1.19 -22.05 -27.84
CA LEU A 451 -1.77 -22.87 -26.78
C LEU A 451 -1.53 -22.17 -25.44
N ASN A 452 -2.60 -21.84 -24.72
CA ASN A 452 -2.49 -21.30 -23.37
C ASN A 452 -3.74 -21.64 -22.52
N SER A 453 -3.70 -21.31 -21.24
CA SER A 453 -4.77 -21.55 -20.29
C SER A 453 -5.05 -20.34 -19.41
N VAL A 454 -6.31 -20.17 -19.02
CA VAL A 454 -6.76 -19.17 -18.04
C VAL A 454 -7.44 -19.87 -16.86
N THR A 455 -7.25 -19.35 -15.66
CA THR A 455 -7.91 -19.84 -14.45
C THR A 455 -9.14 -18.99 -14.14
N VAL A 456 -10.31 -19.62 -14.11
CA VAL A 456 -11.56 -19.03 -13.60
C VAL A 456 -11.71 -19.48 -12.14
N ASP A 457 -11.44 -18.58 -11.19
CA ASP A 457 -11.56 -18.88 -9.77
C ASP A 457 -13.01 -18.88 -9.28
N SER A 458 -13.25 -19.36 -8.07
CA SER A 458 -14.62 -19.52 -7.51
C SER A 458 -15.37 -18.20 -7.27
N ALA A 459 -14.67 -17.07 -7.16
CA ALA A 459 -15.27 -15.77 -6.90
C ALA A 459 -15.69 -15.05 -8.20
N VAL A 460 -15.34 -15.59 -9.37
CA VAL A 460 -15.77 -15.10 -10.68
C VAL A 460 -16.45 -16.21 -11.49
N GLY A 461 -17.11 -15.86 -12.57
CA GLY A 461 -17.71 -16.84 -13.48
C GLY A 461 -18.98 -16.33 -14.16
N ASN A 462 -19.65 -15.32 -13.60
CA ASN A 462 -20.83 -14.76 -14.23
C ASN A 462 -20.46 -13.99 -15.49
N ASP A 463 -21.29 -14.12 -16.53
CA ASP A 463 -21.10 -13.47 -17.83
C ASP A 463 -19.67 -13.64 -18.38
N THR A 464 -19.12 -14.84 -18.24
CA THR A 464 -17.77 -15.13 -18.74
C THR A 464 -17.78 -15.17 -20.25
N ILE A 465 -16.87 -14.40 -20.86
CA ILE A 465 -16.69 -14.37 -22.31
C ILE A 465 -15.24 -14.67 -22.68
N PHE A 466 -15.08 -15.36 -23.81
CA PHE A 466 -13.81 -15.51 -24.50
C PHE A 466 -13.91 -14.78 -25.83
N VAL A 467 -13.00 -13.84 -26.05
CA VAL A 467 -12.92 -13.06 -27.28
C VAL A 467 -11.60 -13.38 -27.97
N VAL A 468 -11.72 -13.95 -29.17
CA VAL A 468 -10.58 -14.19 -30.06
C VAL A 468 -10.58 -13.11 -31.12
N MET A 469 -9.43 -12.47 -31.34
CA MET A 469 -9.27 -11.42 -32.36
C MET A 469 -8.08 -11.73 -33.25
N TRP A 470 -8.16 -11.36 -34.53
CA TRP A 470 -7.11 -11.61 -35.51
C TRP A 470 -6.94 -10.45 -36.48
N GLN A 471 -5.88 -10.50 -37.29
CA GLN A 471 -5.55 -9.48 -38.28
C GLN A 471 -5.80 -9.90 -39.73
N THR A 472 -5.85 -11.19 -40.05
CA THR A 472 -6.05 -11.63 -41.44
C THR A 472 -7.51 -11.52 -41.88
N SER A 473 -7.80 -11.76 -43.16
CA SER A 473 -9.15 -11.66 -43.71
C SER A 473 -10.13 -12.74 -43.21
N GLY A 474 -9.64 -13.83 -42.61
CA GLY A 474 -10.46 -14.94 -42.15
C GLY A 474 -10.04 -15.44 -40.77
N PRO A 475 -10.97 -16.05 -40.01
CA PRO A 475 -10.70 -16.49 -38.64
C PRO A 475 -9.65 -17.61 -38.58
N PRO A 476 -8.87 -17.69 -37.48
CA PRO A 476 -8.10 -18.90 -37.17
C PRO A 476 -9.03 -20.07 -36.83
N GLU A 477 -8.49 -21.28 -36.77
CA GLU A 477 -9.20 -22.38 -36.11
C GLU A 477 -9.15 -22.17 -34.59
N ILE A 478 -10.30 -22.27 -33.93
CA ILE A 478 -10.46 -21.98 -32.50
C ILE A 478 -10.96 -23.24 -31.81
N ILE A 479 -10.26 -23.64 -30.76
CA ILE A 479 -10.65 -24.73 -29.87
C ILE A 479 -10.60 -24.20 -28.43
N LEU A 480 -11.69 -24.37 -27.70
CA LEU A 480 -11.77 -24.06 -26.27
C LEU A 480 -12.18 -25.33 -25.50
N LEU A 481 -11.50 -25.60 -24.40
CA LEU A 481 -11.76 -26.72 -23.49
C LEU A 481 -12.15 -26.18 -22.12
N ASP A 482 -13.32 -26.61 -21.62
CA ASP A 482 -13.74 -26.30 -20.26
C ASP A 482 -13.09 -27.23 -19.22
N PRO A 483 -13.17 -26.92 -17.91
CA PRO A 483 -12.59 -27.76 -16.85
C PRO A 483 -13.16 -29.18 -16.78
N SER A 484 -14.31 -29.46 -17.41
CA SER A 484 -14.87 -30.81 -17.53
C SER A 484 -14.44 -31.56 -18.78
N GLY A 485 -13.59 -30.97 -19.62
CA GLY A 485 -13.11 -31.54 -20.87
C GLY A 485 -14.09 -31.38 -22.04
N ARG A 486 -15.15 -30.57 -21.91
CA ARG A 486 -16.04 -30.28 -23.04
C ARG A 486 -15.32 -29.36 -24.02
N LYS A 487 -15.33 -29.76 -25.29
CA LYS A 487 -14.72 -29.02 -26.39
C LYS A 487 -15.74 -28.13 -27.09
N TYR A 488 -15.35 -26.89 -27.35
CA TYR A 488 -16.05 -25.92 -28.20
C TYR A 488 -15.15 -25.62 -29.39
N ASN A 489 -15.70 -25.62 -30.60
CA ASN A 489 -14.97 -25.36 -31.85
C ASN A 489 -15.36 -23.99 -32.40
N THR A 490 -14.70 -23.55 -33.48
CA THR A 490 -14.97 -22.26 -34.15
C THR A 490 -16.47 -22.04 -34.47
N SER A 491 -17.24 -23.08 -34.75
CA SER A 491 -18.68 -22.98 -35.04
C SER A 491 -19.54 -22.55 -33.85
N ASP A 492 -19.04 -22.71 -32.62
CA ASP A 492 -19.74 -22.32 -31.39
C ASP A 492 -19.57 -20.82 -31.09
N PHE A 493 -18.68 -20.13 -31.80
CA PHE A 493 -18.41 -18.71 -31.63
C PHE A 493 -19.28 -17.87 -32.57
N VAL A 494 -19.74 -16.72 -32.06
CA VAL A 494 -20.33 -15.67 -32.89
C VAL A 494 -19.21 -14.89 -33.55
N ILE A 495 -19.09 -15.03 -34.87
CA ILE A 495 -18.03 -14.41 -35.66
C ILE A 495 -18.51 -13.10 -36.26
N ASN A 496 -17.77 -12.02 -36.01
CA ASN A 496 -17.91 -10.76 -36.70
C ASN A 496 -16.71 -10.55 -37.63
N LEU A 497 -16.92 -10.86 -38.93
CA LEU A 497 -15.86 -10.74 -39.94
C LEU A 497 -15.43 -9.28 -40.20
N ALA A 498 -16.30 -8.31 -39.97
CA ALA A 498 -15.98 -6.90 -40.17
C ALA A 498 -14.95 -6.43 -39.13
N PHE A 499 -15.10 -6.86 -37.88
CA PHE A 499 -14.20 -6.50 -36.78
C PHE A 499 -13.12 -7.55 -36.52
N ARG A 500 -13.15 -8.67 -37.24
CA ARG A 500 -12.20 -9.81 -37.11
C ARG A 500 -12.17 -10.33 -35.67
N THR A 501 -13.36 -10.58 -35.13
CA THR A 501 -13.58 -11.08 -33.77
C THR A 501 -14.45 -12.33 -33.77
N ALA A 502 -14.22 -13.19 -32.79
CA ALA A 502 -15.05 -14.36 -32.50
C ALA A 502 -15.31 -14.38 -30.99
N ILE A 503 -16.59 -14.37 -30.61
CA ILE A 503 -17.02 -14.27 -29.22
C ILE A 503 -17.83 -15.50 -28.85
N ILE A 504 -17.47 -16.15 -27.74
CA ILE A 504 -18.33 -17.12 -27.07
C ILE A 504 -18.65 -16.60 -25.67
N GLN A 505 -19.93 -16.66 -25.31
CA GLN A 505 -20.44 -16.22 -24.02
C GLN A 505 -21.05 -17.42 -23.29
N PHE A 506 -20.71 -17.56 -22.02
CA PHE A 506 -21.27 -18.59 -21.14
C PHE A 506 -22.35 -17.96 -20.26
N PRO A 507 -23.65 -18.22 -20.54
CA PRO A 507 -24.72 -17.67 -19.72
C PRO A 507 -24.71 -18.30 -18.32
N GLY A 508 -24.88 -17.48 -17.29
CA GLY A 508 -24.79 -17.91 -15.89
C GLY A 508 -23.34 -17.98 -15.37
N THR A 509 -23.12 -18.80 -14.34
CA THR A 509 -21.79 -18.94 -13.71
C THR A 509 -20.97 -20.01 -14.42
N ALA A 510 -19.91 -19.61 -15.11
CA ALA A 510 -18.93 -20.51 -15.69
C ALA A 510 -18.28 -21.40 -14.61
N LYS A 511 -17.95 -22.64 -14.99
CA LYS A 511 -17.34 -23.61 -14.06
C LYS A 511 -15.97 -23.10 -13.60
N PRO A 512 -15.70 -23.08 -12.28
CA PRO A 512 -14.37 -22.80 -11.77
C PRO A 512 -13.36 -23.87 -12.22
N GLY A 513 -12.13 -23.44 -12.49
CA GLY A 513 -11.02 -24.29 -12.90
C GLY A 513 -10.22 -23.72 -14.07
N HIS A 514 -9.33 -24.55 -14.62
CA HIS A 514 -8.50 -24.18 -15.76
C HIS A 514 -9.24 -24.39 -17.08
N TRP A 515 -9.32 -23.32 -17.87
CA TRP A 515 -9.84 -23.35 -19.24
C TRP A 515 -8.66 -23.26 -20.21
N THR A 516 -8.62 -24.15 -21.20
CA THR A 516 -7.51 -24.19 -22.19
C THR A 516 -8.04 -23.79 -23.55
N TYR A 517 -7.32 -22.89 -24.24
CA TYR A 517 -7.64 -22.49 -25.60
C TYR A 517 -6.48 -22.76 -26.55
N ILE A 518 -6.82 -23.12 -27.78
CA ILE A 518 -5.90 -23.42 -28.86
C ILE A 518 -6.34 -22.63 -30.09
N LEU A 519 -5.46 -21.79 -30.62
CA LEU A 519 -5.68 -21.05 -31.86
C LEU A 519 -4.68 -21.48 -32.91
N ASN A 520 -5.16 -22.10 -34.00
CA ASN A 520 -4.28 -22.52 -35.10
C ASN A 520 -4.27 -21.49 -36.22
N ASN A 521 -3.06 -21.06 -36.62
CA ASN A 521 -2.90 -20.23 -37.79
C ASN A 521 -2.96 -21.09 -39.06
N THR A 522 -4.14 -21.15 -39.67
CA THR A 522 -4.41 -21.87 -40.92
C THR A 522 -3.97 -21.12 -42.18
N HIS A 523 -3.50 -19.87 -42.03
CA HIS A 523 -3.07 -19.03 -43.15
C HIS A 523 -1.61 -19.24 -43.52
N ARG A 524 -1.24 -18.77 -44.72
CA ARG A 524 0.13 -18.87 -45.26
C ARG A 524 1.07 -17.75 -44.78
N SER A 525 0.55 -16.76 -44.06
CA SER A 525 1.31 -15.66 -43.49
C SER A 525 1.25 -15.69 -41.96
N PRO A 526 2.27 -15.15 -41.27
CA PRO A 526 2.18 -14.90 -39.84
C PRO A 526 1.00 -13.96 -39.55
N GLN A 527 0.37 -14.12 -38.38
CA GLN A 527 -0.66 -13.20 -37.92
C GLN A 527 -0.63 -13.05 -36.41
N ALA A 528 -0.95 -11.85 -35.91
CA ALA A 528 -1.20 -11.68 -34.49
C ALA A 528 -2.55 -12.28 -34.11
N LEU A 529 -2.52 -13.27 -33.22
CA LEU A 529 -3.70 -13.87 -32.62
C LEU A 529 -3.81 -13.39 -31.18
N LYS A 530 -5.02 -12.95 -30.82
CA LYS A 530 -5.31 -12.33 -29.53
C LYS A 530 -6.42 -13.08 -28.83
N VAL A 531 -6.27 -13.26 -27.52
CA VAL A 531 -7.32 -13.78 -26.65
C VAL A 531 -7.50 -12.84 -25.46
N THR A 532 -8.73 -12.43 -25.24
CA THR A 532 -9.14 -11.73 -24.02
C THR A 532 -10.23 -12.52 -23.34
N VAL A 533 -10.06 -12.72 -22.03
CA VAL A 533 -11.05 -13.40 -21.19
C VAL A 533 -11.49 -12.43 -20.12
N ALA A 534 -12.80 -12.21 -20.05
CA ALA A 534 -13.40 -11.32 -19.09
C ALA A 534 -14.58 -12.00 -18.40
N SER A 535 -14.79 -11.68 -17.13
CA SER A 535 -15.81 -12.29 -16.28
C SER A 535 -16.30 -11.29 -15.24
N ARG A 536 -17.36 -11.65 -14.51
CA ARG A 536 -17.93 -10.88 -13.40
C ARG A 536 -17.95 -11.72 -12.14
N ALA A 537 -18.16 -11.06 -11.00
CA ALA A 537 -18.26 -11.76 -9.72
C ALA A 537 -19.34 -12.84 -9.76
N SER A 538 -19.03 -14.03 -9.24
CA SER A 538 -19.94 -15.18 -9.25
C SER A 538 -21.12 -15.01 -8.30
N SER A 539 -20.93 -14.27 -7.20
CA SER A 539 -21.96 -13.98 -6.21
C SER A 539 -21.68 -12.69 -5.45
N LEU A 540 -22.71 -12.12 -4.81
CA LEU A 540 -22.56 -10.99 -3.87
C LEU A 540 -21.97 -11.41 -2.52
N ALA A 541 -21.85 -12.72 -2.25
CA ALA A 541 -21.40 -13.25 -0.97
C ALA A 541 -19.86 -13.30 -0.86
N VAL A 542 -19.16 -13.42 -1.99
CA VAL A 542 -17.70 -13.56 -2.04
C VAL A 542 -17.12 -12.48 -2.93
N SER A 543 -16.31 -11.59 -2.35
CA SER A 543 -15.60 -10.58 -3.12
C SER A 543 -14.56 -11.24 -4.04
N PRO A 544 -14.51 -10.87 -5.34
CA PRO A 544 -13.47 -11.35 -6.24
C PRO A 544 -12.10 -10.75 -5.91
N ALA A 545 -11.04 -11.45 -6.33
CA ALA A 545 -9.71 -10.87 -6.41
C ALA A 545 -9.70 -9.76 -7.47
N THR A 546 -9.10 -8.62 -7.11
CA THR A 546 -9.01 -7.40 -7.92
C THR A 546 -7.57 -6.91 -7.94
N VAL A 547 -7.18 -6.31 -9.06
CA VAL A 547 -5.86 -5.71 -9.24
C VAL A 547 -6.06 -4.28 -9.71
N GLU A 548 -5.37 -3.35 -9.07
CA GLU A 548 -5.32 -1.96 -9.50
C GLU A 548 -3.86 -1.56 -9.72
N ALA A 549 -3.51 -1.28 -10.98
CA ALA A 549 -2.19 -0.83 -11.37
C ALA A 549 -2.16 0.69 -11.61
N PHE A 550 -1.07 1.37 -11.25
CA PHE A 550 -0.84 2.77 -11.56
C PHE A 550 0.64 3.17 -11.41
N ALA A 551 1.06 4.21 -12.12
CA ALA A 551 2.36 4.85 -11.93
C ALA A 551 2.26 5.95 -10.85
N GLU A 552 3.36 6.22 -10.14
CA GLU A 552 3.43 7.23 -9.07
C GLU A 552 3.02 8.64 -9.54
N ARG A 553 3.38 8.97 -10.79
CA ARG A 553 3.25 10.29 -11.38
C ARG A 553 2.96 10.20 -12.88
N ASP A 554 2.28 11.22 -13.38
CA ASP A 554 1.86 11.34 -14.79
C ASP A 554 3.00 11.68 -15.76
N SER A 555 4.06 12.31 -15.26
CA SER A 555 5.23 12.72 -16.03
C SER A 555 6.50 12.77 -15.18
N THR A 556 7.65 12.47 -15.78
CA THR A 556 8.97 12.60 -15.16
C THR A 556 10.00 13.18 -16.13
N TYR A 557 11.13 13.66 -15.59
CA TYR A 557 12.29 14.07 -16.36
C TYR A 557 13.45 13.12 -16.10
N PHE A 558 14.12 12.65 -17.15
CA PHE A 558 15.35 11.89 -17.03
C PHE A 558 16.40 12.69 -16.22
N PRO A 559 17.14 12.06 -15.28
CA PRO A 559 17.16 10.64 -14.92
C PRO A 559 16.28 10.27 -13.70
N GLN A 560 15.20 10.99 -13.41
CA GLN A 560 14.33 10.66 -12.28
C GLN A 560 13.48 9.40 -12.57
N PRO A 561 13.47 8.40 -11.69
CA PRO A 561 12.71 7.17 -11.89
C PRO A 561 11.20 7.40 -11.71
N VAL A 562 10.40 6.40 -12.09
CA VAL A 562 8.97 6.31 -11.80
C VAL A 562 8.74 5.07 -10.96
N ILE A 563 7.95 5.16 -9.88
CA ILE A 563 7.52 3.96 -9.14
C ILE A 563 6.24 3.41 -9.77
N ILE A 564 6.22 2.10 -10.01
CA ILE A 564 5.04 1.37 -10.49
C ILE A 564 4.43 0.64 -9.31
N TYR A 565 3.11 0.78 -9.13
CA TYR A 565 2.35 0.13 -8.07
C TYR A 565 1.30 -0.83 -8.66
N ALA A 566 1.08 -1.93 -7.96
CA ALA A 566 -0.02 -2.86 -8.19
C ALA A 566 -0.63 -3.27 -6.85
N ASN A 567 -1.84 -2.79 -6.57
CA ASN A 567 -2.61 -3.17 -5.38
C ASN A 567 -3.40 -4.44 -5.69
N VAL A 568 -3.02 -5.55 -5.07
CA VAL A 568 -3.60 -6.89 -5.28
C VAL A 568 -4.39 -7.29 -4.04
N ARG A 569 -5.71 -7.37 -4.18
CA ARG A 569 -6.60 -7.56 -3.03
C ARG A 569 -7.85 -8.38 -3.36
N LYS A 570 -8.38 -9.08 -2.36
CA LYS A 570 -9.69 -9.73 -2.38
C LYS A 570 -10.64 -8.96 -1.46
N GLY A 571 -11.52 -8.15 -2.04
CA GLY A 571 -12.27 -7.15 -1.27
C GLY A 571 -11.32 -6.14 -0.63
N LEU A 572 -11.23 -6.12 0.70
CA LEU A 572 -10.29 -5.28 1.46
C LEU A 572 -9.02 -6.02 1.90
N TYR A 573 -8.90 -7.32 1.62
CA TYR A 573 -7.77 -8.13 2.07
C TYR A 573 -6.64 -8.10 1.07
N PRO A 574 -5.40 -7.81 1.50
CA PRO A 574 -4.26 -7.93 0.62
C PRO A 574 -4.01 -9.39 0.27
N ILE A 575 -3.66 -9.65 -0.98
CA ILE A 575 -3.25 -10.97 -1.44
C ILE A 575 -1.73 -10.98 -1.45
N LEU A 576 -1.16 -11.81 -0.58
CA LEU A 576 0.28 -11.97 -0.43
C LEU A 576 0.81 -13.08 -1.35
N ASN A 577 2.13 -13.09 -1.59
CA ASN A 577 2.83 -14.11 -2.38
C ASN A 577 2.28 -14.30 -3.82
N ALA A 578 1.63 -13.29 -4.40
CA ALA A 578 1.30 -13.27 -5.82
C ALA A 578 2.54 -12.98 -6.69
N THR A 579 2.57 -13.55 -7.89
CA THR A 579 3.54 -13.17 -8.92
C THR A 579 2.96 -12.00 -9.71
N VAL A 580 3.54 -10.82 -9.53
CA VAL A 580 3.09 -9.58 -10.14
C VAL A 580 4.13 -9.09 -11.14
N VAL A 581 3.74 -9.02 -12.41
CA VAL A 581 4.63 -8.63 -13.51
C VAL A 581 4.05 -7.41 -14.22
N ALA A 582 4.80 -6.31 -14.22
CA ALA A 582 4.51 -5.14 -15.01
C ALA A 582 5.21 -5.22 -16.37
N THR A 583 4.51 -4.81 -17.41
CA THR A 583 5.05 -4.59 -18.75
C THR A 583 4.89 -3.11 -19.08
N VAL A 584 6.02 -2.44 -19.31
CA VAL A 584 6.09 -1.04 -19.68
C VAL A 584 6.54 -0.94 -21.13
N GLU A 585 5.70 -0.36 -21.97
CA GLU A 585 5.95 -0.30 -23.41
C GLU A 585 6.16 1.16 -23.83
N PRO A 586 7.37 1.52 -24.30
CA PRO A 586 7.69 2.87 -24.72
C PRO A 586 7.04 3.21 -26.08
N GLU A 587 7.01 4.50 -26.38
CA GLU A 587 6.59 5.01 -27.69
C GLU A 587 7.47 4.51 -28.85
N ALA A 588 8.74 4.24 -28.58
CA ALA A 588 9.67 3.57 -29.49
C ALA A 588 10.66 2.71 -28.70
N GLY A 589 10.97 1.53 -29.22
CA GLY A 589 11.83 0.52 -28.59
C GLY A 589 11.06 -0.67 -28.02
N ASP A 590 11.79 -1.65 -27.51
CA ASP A 590 11.21 -2.89 -27.00
C ASP A 590 10.47 -2.68 -25.65
N PRO A 591 9.39 -3.44 -25.39
CA PRO A 591 8.75 -3.45 -24.08
C PRO A 591 9.69 -3.96 -22.98
N ILE A 592 9.64 -3.30 -21.82
CA ILE A 592 10.38 -3.69 -20.62
C ILE A 592 9.46 -4.45 -19.68
N VAL A 593 9.92 -5.61 -19.21
CA VAL A 593 9.20 -6.43 -18.24
C VAL A 593 9.91 -6.38 -16.89
N LEU A 594 9.17 -6.11 -15.82
CA LEU A 594 9.69 -6.08 -14.45
C LEU A 594 8.73 -6.77 -13.47
N GLN A 595 9.30 -7.50 -12.51
CA GLN A 595 8.54 -8.12 -11.43
C GLN A 595 8.41 -7.14 -10.26
N LEU A 596 7.18 -6.86 -9.83
CA LEU A 596 6.90 -6.02 -8.66
C LEU A 596 6.95 -6.86 -7.38
N LEU A 597 7.35 -6.25 -6.26
CA LEU A 597 7.59 -6.95 -4.98
C LEU A 597 6.81 -6.28 -3.84
N ASP A 598 6.39 -7.10 -2.86
CA ASP A 598 5.77 -6.70 -1.59
C ASP A 598 6.67 -7.22 -0.45
N ASN A 599 7.81 -6.56 -0.24
CA ASN A 599 8.90 -6.98 0.64
C ASN A 599 9.33 -5.93 1.67
N GLY A 600 8.77 -4.73 1.63
CA GLY A 600 9.10 -3.57 2.47
C GLY A 600 10.47 -2.95 2.21
N ALA A 601 11.00 -3.09 0.99
CA ALA A 601 12.28 -2.50 0.61
C ALA A 601 12.23 -1.81 -0.77
N GLY A 602 13.11 -0.82 -0.95
CA GLY A 602 13.22 -0.09 -2.20
C GLY A 602 11.98 0.75 -2.49
N ALA A 603 11.32 0.48 -3.61
CA ALA A 603 10.07 1.15 -3.96
C ALA A 603 8.91 0.79 -3.02
N ASP A 604 8.99 -0.37 -2.37
CA ASP A 604 7.97 -0.85 -1.45
C ASP A 604 8.27 -0.40 -0.02
N VAL A 605 7.33 0.32 0.57
CA VAL A 605 7.53 0.96 1.88
C VAL A 605 7.00 0.09 3.02
N ILE A 606 5.94 -0.68 2.79
CA ILE A 606 5.27 -1.47 3.82
C ILE A 606 5.23 -2.92 3.37
N LYS A 607 5.96 -3.76 4.09
CA LYS A 607 5.97 -5.20 3.84
C LYS A 607 4.59 -5.82 4.12
N ARG A 608 4.15 -6.68 3.20
CA ARG A 608 2.96 -7.54 3.31
C ARG A 608 1.64 -6.79 3.40
N ASP A 609 1.53 -5.67 2.70
CA ASP A 609 0.30 -4.88 2.63
C ASP A 609 -0.51 -5.13 1.34
N GLY A 610 -0.05 -6.06 0.48
CA GLY A 610 -0.67 -6.40 -0.81
C GLY A 610 -0.42 -5.39 -1.92
N ILE A 611 0.43 -4.39 -1.69
CA ILE A 611 0.84 -3.41 -2.69
C ILE A 611 2.23 -3.79 -3.18
N TYR A 612 2.26 -4.33 -4.39
CA TYR A 612 3.51 -4.67 -5.05
C TYR A 612 4.06 -3.45 -5.77
N SER A 613 5.34 -3.16 -5.60
CA SER A 613 5.96 -2.01 -6.26
C SER A 613 7.40 -2.24 -6.70
N ARG A 614 7.87 -1.37 -7.61
CA ARG A 614 9.26 -1.37 -8.12
C ARG A 614 9.61 -0.04 -8.81
N TYR A 615 10.88 0.34 -8.78
CA TYR A 615 11.38 1.47 -9.58
C TYR A 615 11.49 1.11 -11.07
N PHE A 616 11.04 2.02 -11.93
CA PHE A 616 11.25 2.00 -13.37
C PHE A 616 12.13 3.18 -13.80
N PHE A 617 13.27 2.86 -14.42
CA PHE A 617 14.28 3.85 -14.86
C PHE A 617 14.89 3.52 -16.23
N SER A 618 14.49 2.41 -16.86
CA SER A 618 14.98 1.98 -18.18
C SER A 618 14.23 2.71 -19.31
N PHE A 619 14.54 3.99 -19.48
CA PHE A 619 13.88 4.85 -20.47
C PHE A 619 14.55 4.72 -21.85
N ALA A 620 13.84 4.12 -22.82
CA ALA A 620 14.35 3.97 -24.18
C ALA A 620 14.38 5.30 -24.95
N VAL A 621 13.33 6.12 -24.81
CA VAL A 621 13.15 7.39 -25.53
C VAL A 621 12.43 8.44 -24.70
N SER A 622 12.60 9.72 -25.07
CA SER A 622 11.70 10.77 -24.60
C SER A 622 10.34 10.58 -25.28
N GLY A 623 9.28 10.38 -24.50
CA GLY A 623 7.98 10.03 -25.05
C GLY A 623 7.04 9.43 -24.01
N ARG A 624 6.00 8.77 -24.51
CA ARG A 624 4.99 8.11 -23.69
C ARG A 624 5.34 6.65 -23.40
N TYR A 625 4.87 6.18 -22.26
CA TYR A 625 5.06 4.81 -21.78
C TYR A 625 3.70 4.28 -21.34
N SER A 626 3.30 3.13 -21.87
CA SER A 626 2.06 2.45 -21.46
C SER A 626 2.37 1.37 -20.43
N LEU A 627 1.51 1.23 -19.42
CA LEU A 627 1.70 0.30 -18.31
C LEU A 627 0.58 -0.73 -18.25
N THR A 628 0.95 -2.00 -18.14
CA THR A 628 0.01 -3.09 -17.84
C THR A 628 0.62 -4.05 -16.84
N VAL A 629 -0.20 -4.57 -15.94
CA VAL A 629 0.21 -5.51 -14.90
C VAL A 629 -0.56 -6.81 -15.04
N HIS A 630 0.17 -7.92 -15.02
CA HIS A 630 -0.34 -9.28 -14.97
C HIS A 630 -0.08 -9.83 -13.58
N VAL A 631 -1.11 -10.42 -12.98
CA VAL A 631 -1.03 -11.04 -11.66
C VAL A 631 -1.44 -12.49 -11.78
N HIS A 632 -0.54 -13.37 -11.34
CA HIS A 632 -0.81 -14.79 -11.19
C HIS A 632 -0.61 -15.18 -9.73
N HIS A 633 -1.62 -15.80 -9.13
CA HIS A 633 -1.52 -16.37 -7.79
C HIS A 633 -1.79 -17.86 -7.86
N SER A 634 -0.82 -18.67 -7.45
CA SER A 634 -0.98 -20.12 -7.36
C SER A 634 -1.71 -20.48 -6.06
N PRO A 635 -2.53 -21.54 -6.05
CA PRO A 635 -3.15 -22.01 -4.81
C PRO A 635 -2.05 -22.42 -3.83
N SER A 636 -1.95 -21.75 -2.70
CA SER A 636 -0.98 -22.06 -1.65
C SER A 636 -1.72 -22.44 -0.36
N ILE A 637 -1.21 -23.47 0.33
CA ILE A 637 -1.70 -23.91 1.65
C ILE A 637 -1.10 -23.00 2.76
N SER A 638 -0.46 -21.87 2.42
CA SER A 638 0.28 -21.09 3.40
C SER A 638 -0.67 -20.33 4.33
N THR A 639 -0.86 -20.94 5.49
CA THR A 639 -1.00 -20.37 6.83
C THR A 639 -1.05 -18.85 6.88
N LEU A 640 -2.16 -18.35 7.47
CA LEU A 640 -2.37 -17.00 7.98
C LEU A 640 -1.05 -16.32 8.40
N ASP A 641 -0.50 -15.51 7.53
CA ASP A 641 0.28 -14.37 7.98
C ASP A 641 -0.71 -13.25 8.31
N HIS A 642 -0.49 -12.59 9.45
CA HIS A 642 -1.25 -11.42 9.86
C HIS A 642 -1.04 -10.32 8.81
N SER A 643 -1.93 -10.25 7.81
CA SER A 643 -1.95 -9.13 6.87
C SER A 643 -2.22 -7.87 7.65
N VAL A 644 -1.30 -6.92 7.74
CA VAL A 644 -1.55 -5.65 8.44
C VAL A 644 -2.10 -4.67 7.40
N PRO A 645 -3.37 -4.24 7.49
CA PRO A 645 -3.89 -3.18 6.64
C PRO A 645 -3.28 -1.84 7.10
N GLY A 646 -2.01 -1.61 6.78
CA GLY A 646 -1.30 -0.37 7.07
C GLY A 646 -1.42 0.14 8.52
N SER A 647 -1.17 1.45 8.66
CA SER A 647 -1.40 2.20 9.89
C SER A 647 -2.90 2.30 10.18
N HIS A 648 -3.31 2.05 11.42
CA HIS A 648 -4.73 2.01 11.82
C HIS A 648 -4.94 2.66 13.18
N ALA A 649 -6.18 2.93 13.57
CA ALA A 649 -6.45 3.52 14.86
C ALA A 649 -6.24 2.47 15.98
N MET A 650 -5.42 2.78 16.98
CA MET A 650 -5.20 1.88 18.12
C MET A 650 -6.50 1.67 18.90
N TYR A 651 -6.93 0.41 19.02
CA TYR A 651 -8.00 0.04 19.93
C TYR A 651 -7.43 -0.22 21.32
N VAL A 652 -7.97 0.46 22.32
CA VAL A 652 -7.48 0.31 23.68
C VAL A 652 -8.36 -0.69 24.43
N PRO A 653 -7.79 -1.82 24.92
CA PRO A 653 -8.57 -2.86 25.59
C PRO A 653 -9.12 -2.43 26.96
N GLY A 654 -8.57 -1.38 27.55
CA GLY A 654 -9.04 -0.82 28.81
C GLY A 654 -8.22 0.38 29.26
N TYR A 655 -8.63 1.00 30.35
CA TYR A 655 -7.97 2.15 30.94
C TYR A 655 -8.12 2.13 32.46
N ILE A 656 -7.34 2.96 33.14
CA ILE A 656 -7.40 3.13 34.59
C ILE A 656 -8.25 4.36 34.89
N ALA A 657 -9.28 4.18 35.72
CA ALA A 657 -10.12 5.26 36.22
C ALA A 657 -10.33 5.08 37.72
N ASN A 658 -10.00 6.10 38.51
CA ASN A 658 -10.07 6.07 39.98
C ASN A 658 -9.39 4.82 40.58
N ASP A 659 -8.16 4.54 40.14
CA ASP A 659 -7.33 3.38 40.53
C ASP A 659 -7.92 1.99 40.21
N ASN A 660 -9.01 1.92 39.46
CA ASN A 660 -9.61 0.67 39.00
C ASN A 660 -9.40 0.47 37.49
N ILE A 661 -9.15 -0.78 37.10
CA ILE A 661 -9.07 -1.18 35.69
C ILE A 661 -10.49 -1.27 35.12
N GLN A 662 -10.78 -0.47 34.10
CA GLN A 662 -11.98 -0.57 33.30
C GLN A 662 -11.63 -1.17 31.94
N MET A 663 -12.26 -2.30 31.62
CA MET A 663 -12.03 -3.00 30.36
C MET A 663 -13.11 -2.61 29.35
N ASN A 664 -12.70 -2.39 28.11
CA ASN A 664 -13.59 -2.22 26.98
C ASN A 664 -14.02 -3.59 26.43
N ALA A 665 -15.12 -3.61 25.67
CA ALA A 665 -15.63 -4.85 25.09
C ALA A 665 -14.59 -5.45 24.12
N PRO A 666 -14.27 -6.76 24.18
CA PRO A 666 -13.32 -7.35 23.26
C PRO A 666 -13.77 -7.17 21.81
N LYS A 667 -12.83 -6.88 20.91
CA LYS A 667 -13.11 -6.79 19.47
C LYS A 667 -13.77 -8.08 19.00
N LYS A 668 -14.83 -7.96 18.19
CA LYS A 668 -15.34 -9.09 17.41
C LYS A 668 -14.35 -9.34 16.27
N THR A 669 -13.62 -10.45 16.33
CA THR A 669 -12.77 -10.87 15.22
C THR A 669 -13.65 -11.41 14.09
N GLY A 670 -13.46 -10.94 12.87
CA GLY A 670 -14.21 -11.44 11.72
C GLY A 670 -13.79 -12.85 11.34
N HIS A 671 -14.65 -13.52 10.56
CA HIS A 671 -14.44 -14.89 10.11
C HIS A 671 -13.21 -15.00 9.19
N ARG A 672 -12.42 -16.07 9.39
CA ARG A 672 -11.31 -16.45 8.51
C ARG A 672 -11.84 -16.76 7.11
N GLY A 673 -11.15 -16.28 6.08
CA GLY A 673 -11.43 -16.63 4.69
C GLY A 673 -11.38 -18.14 4.46
N VAL A 674 -12.25 -18.63 3.58
CA VAL A 674 -12.32 -20.03 3.14
C VAL A 674 -11.08 -20.36 2.32
N GLU A 675 -10.56 -21.58 2.48
CA GLU A 675 -9.47 -22.13 1.66
C GLU A 675 -9.82 -22.02 0.16
N GLU A 676 -8.93 -21.39 -0.62
CA GLU A 676 -9.09 -21.31 -2.07
C GLU A 676 -8.50 -22.56 -2.73
N GLN A 677 -9.38 -23.36 -3.33
CA GLN A 677 -8.99 -24.55 -4.08
C GLN A 677 -8.25 -24.22 -5.38
N TRP A 678 -8.46 -23.03 -5.93
CA TRP A 678 -7.93 -22.58 -7.22
C TRP A 678 -7.13 -21.29 -7.04
N GLY A 679 -6.04 -21.17 -7.81
CA GLY A 679 -5.36 -19.88 -7.99
C GLY A 679 -6.21 -18.90 -8.82
N PHE A 680 -5.67 -17.71 -9.08
CA PHE A 680 -6.33 -16.74 -9.96
C PHE A 680 -5.34 -16.05 -10.91
N SER A 681 -5.87 -15.58 -12.04
CA SER A 681 -5.18 -14.69 -12.98
C SER A 681 -5.99 -13.39 -13.11
N ARG A 682 -5.31 -12.25 -13.12
CA ARG A 682 -5.92 -10.93 -13.37
C ARG A 682 -4.98 -10.07 -14.19
N VAL A 683 -5.57 -9.24 -15.05
CA VAL A 683 -4.86 -8.22 -15.85
C VAL A 683 -5.46 -6.85 -15.55
N SER A 684 -4.61 -5.85 -15.35
CA SER A 684 -5.03 -4.45 -15.21
C SER A 684 -4.09 -3.54 -15.98
N SER A 685 -4.66 -2.61 -16.76
CA SER A 685 -3.91 -1.47 -17.29
C SER A 685 -3.63 -0.47 -16.16
N GLY A 686 -2.41 0.07 -16.13
CA GLY A 686 -1.99 1.16 -15.25
C GLY A 686 -2.00 2.53 -15.92
N GLY A 687 -2.60 2.65 -17.11
CA GLY A 687 -2.63 3.87 -17.89
C GLY A 687 -1.30 4.15 -18.61
N SER A 688 -0.98 5.43 -18.79
CA SER A 688 0.27 5.87 -19.42
C SER A 688 0.89 7.05 -18.69
N PHE A 689 2.23 7.14 -18.74
CA PHE A 689 3.00 8.28 -18.23
C PHE A 689 4.00 8.77 -19.28
N SER A 690 4.50 10.00 -19.12
CA SER A 690 5.44 10.62 -20.05
C SER A 690 6.84 10.80 -19.44
N VAL A 691 7.89 10.61 -20.23
CA VAL A 691 9.29 10.82 -19.83
C VAL A 691 9.92 11.85 -20.76
N LEU A 692 10.60 12.84 -20.19
CA LEU A 692 11.21 13.95 -20.92
C LEU A 692 12.73 13.98 -20.73
N GLY A 693 13.46 14.40 -21.75
CA GLY A 693 14.90 14.69 -21.64
C GLY A 693 15.81 13.48 -21.65
N VAL A 694 15.33 12.32 -22.13
CA VAL A 694 16.16 11.13 -22.36
C VAL A 694 17.21 11.45 -23.44
N PRO A 695 18.52 11.34 -23.15
CA PRO A 695 19.58 11.61 -24.11
C PRO A 695 19.53 10.71 -25.34
N ALA A 696 19.95 11.24 -26.49
CA ALA A 696 20.13 10.43 -27.70
C ALA A 696 21.47 9.66 -27.62
N GLY A 697 21.40 8.33 -27.58
CA GLY A 697 22.57 7.45 -27.52
C GLY A 697 23.01 7.09 -26.09
N PRO A 698 24.15 6.39 -25.94
CA PRO A 698 24.65 5.95 -24.64
C PRO A 698 24.97 7.15 -23.75
N HIS A 699 24.52 7.11 -22.51
CA HIS A 699 24.85 8.09 -21.47
C HIS A 699 25.58 7.38 -20.32
N PRO A 700 26.40 8.11 -19.52
CA PRO A 700 26.95 7.54 -18.29
C PRO A 700 25.83 7.08 -17.36
N ASP A 701 26.16 6.20 -16.42
CA ASP A 701 25.21 5.86 -15.37
C ASP A 701 24.89 7.09 -14.52
N MET A 702 23.60 7.24 -14.19
CA MET A 702 23.07 8.35 -13.41
C MET A 702 22.11 7.85 -12.33
N PHE A 703 22.00 6.54 -12.13
CA PHE A 703 20.98 5.93 -11.28
C PHE A 703 21.64 5.28 -10.06
N PRO A 704 21.78 5.99 -8.93
CA PRO A 704 22.37 5.38 -7.73
C PRO A 704 21.49 4.26 -7.15
N PRO A 705 22.03 3.43 -6.23
CA PRO A 705 21.25 2.52 -5.42
C PRO A 705 20.14 3.24 -4.65
N CYS A 706 19.04 2.55 -4.34
CA CYS A 706 17.93 3.16 -3.60
C CYS A 706 18.30 3.35 -2.11
N LYS A 707 17.54 4.23 -1.44
CA LYS A 707 17.67 4.45 0.00
C LYS A 707 17.28 3.17 0.76
N ILE A 708 18.15 2.74 1.69
CA ILE A 708 17.82 1.69 2.66
C ILE A 708 16.90 2.29 3.73
N THR A 709 15.72 1.69 3.92
CA THR A 709 14.67 2.21 4.83
C THR A 709 14.46 1.34 6.07
N ASP A 710 15.05 0.15 6.11
CA ASP A 710 14.86 -0.88 7.13
C ASP A 710 16.14 -1.20 7.92
N LEU A 711 17.12 -0.30 7.95
CA LEU A 711 18.34 -0.49 8.74
C LEU A 711 17.99 -0.60 10.22
N GLU A 712 18.31 -1.75 10.81
CA GLU A 712 18.19 -2.03 12.24
C GLU A 712 19.59 -2.24 12.83
N ALA A 713 19.76 -1.84 14.10
CA ALA A 713 20.98 -2.08 14.85
C ALA A 713 20.66 -2.69 16.21
N ILE A 714 21.38 -3.74 16.59
CA ILE A 714 21.24 -4.44 17.86
C ILE A 714 22.61 -4.50 18.53
N LYS A 715 22.66 -4.11 19.81
CA LYS A 715 23.87 -4.27 20.63
C LYS A 715 24.02 -5.72 21.07
N ALA A 716 25.16 -6.33 20.76
CA ALA A 716 25.55 -7.66 21.21
C ALA A 716 26.88 -7.56 21.99
N GLU A 717 26.78 -7.45 23.31
CA GLU A 717 27.94 -7.28 24.20
C GLU A 717 28.78 -6.04 23.85
N GLU A 718 29.95 -6.22 23.23
CA GLU A 718 30.87 -5.17 22.79
C GLU A 718 30.73 -4.83 21.29
N ASP A 719 29.91 -5.59 20.58
CA ASP A 719 29.69 -5.47 19.14
C ASP A 719 28.31 -4.89 18.82
N VAL A 720 28.20 -4.36 17.61
CA VAL A 720 26.95 -3.88 17.02
C VAL A 720 26.66 -4.73 15.80
N ILE A 721 25.48 -5.37 15.82
CA ILE A 721 24.96 -6.14 14.70
C ILE A 721 23.98 -5.25 13.94
N LEU A 722 24.28 -4.97 12.68
CA LEU A 722 23.42 -4.28 11.74
C LEU A 722 22.68 -5.30 10.88
N SER A 723 21.42 -5.02 10.56
CA SER A 723 20.68 -5.78 9.53
C SER A 723 19.80 -4.87 8.68
N TRP A 724 19.74 -5.13 7.38
CA TRP A 724 18.95 -4.37 6.40
C TRP A 724 18.62 -5.23 5.18
N THR A 725 17.78 -4.71 4.28
CA THR A 725 17.55 -5.31 2.97
C THR A 725 18.46 -4.66 1.92
N ALA A 726 19.22 -5.49 1.19
CA ALA A 726 20.17 -5.04 0.18
C ALA A 726 19.49 -4.20 -0.92
N PRO A 727 19.99 -2.99 -1.24
CA PRO A 727 19.54 -2.24 -2.40
C PRO A 727 20.15 -2.83 -3.69
N GLY A 728 19.74 -2.30 -4.83
CA GLY A 728 20.33 -2.65 -6.12
C GLY A 728 21.62 -1.92 -6.44
N GLU A 729 22.14 -2.22 -7.63
CA GLU A 729 23.15 -1.39 -8.29
C GLU A 729 22.50 -0.06 -8.66
N ASN A 730 21.35 -0.14 -9.34
CA ASN A 730 20.55 1.02 -9.74
C ASN A 730 19.17 0.89 -9.09
N PHE A 731 18.86 1.80 -8.17
CA PHE A 731 17.68 1.73 -7.29
C PHE A 731 17.53 0.38 -6.58
N ASP A 732 16.49 -0.39 -6.89
CA ASP A 732 16.14 -1.68 -6.30
C ASP A 732 16.49 -2.87 -7.23
N GLN A 733 17.37 -2.67 -8.21
CA GLN A 733 17.74 -3.69 -9.21
C GLN A 733 19.25 -3.87 -9.34
N GLY A 734 19.69 -5.12 -9.47
CA GLY A 734 21.11 -5.48 -9.53
C GLY A 734 21.69 -5.75 -8.15
N GLN A 735 22.98 -5.47 -7.98
CA GLN A 735 23.74 -5.71 -6.77
C GLN A 735 24.68 -4.52 -6.55
N ALA A 736 24.59 -3.86 -5.39
CA ALA A 736 25.47 -2.75 -5.06
C ALA A 736 26.95 -3.22 -4.98
N THR A 737 27.88 -2.29 -5.19
CA THR A 737 29.32 -2.60 -5.16
C THR A 737 29.89 -2.55 -3.74
N SER A 738 29.47 -1.58 -2.92
CA SER A 738 29.94 -1.46 -1.53
C SER A 738 28.98 -0.64 -0.66
N TYR A 739 29.25 -0.62 0.65
CA TYR A 739 28.54 0.24 1.60
C TYR A 739 29.47 1.19 2.33
N GLU A 740 29.02 2.43 2.49
CA GLU A 740 29.61 3.43 3.37
C GLU A 740 28.77 3.51 4.65
N ILE A 741 29.24 2.88 5.73
CA ILE A 741 28.57 2.89 7.04
C ILE A 741 29.26 3.91 7.94
N ARG A 742 28.49 4.79 8.55
CA ARG A 742 29.01 5.80 9.47
C ARG A 742 28.23 5.85 10.78
N MET A 743 28.90 6.32 11.83
CA MET A 743 28.32 6.48 13.16
C MET A 743 28.66 7.83 13.79
N SER A 744 27.81 8.29 14.71
CA SER A 744 28.04 9.50 15.50
C SER A 744 27.30 9.46 16.83
N LYS A 745 27.82 10.15 17.86
CA LYS A 745 27.08 10.43 19.11
C LYS A 745 26.11 11.60 18.98
N ASN A 746 26.15 12.33 17.85
CA ASN A 746 25.29 13.47 17.58
C ASN A 746 24.36 13.18 16.38
N LEU A 747 23.05 13.21 16.63
CA LEU A 747 22.02 12.97 15.61
C LEU A 747 22.13 13.94 14.42
N GLN A 748 22.43 15.21 14.69
CA GLN A 748 22.54 16.22 13.65
C GLN A 748 23.77 15.96 12.76
N SER A 749 24.86 15.46 13.33
CA SER A 749 26.05 15.06 12.58
C SER A 749 25.75 13.92 11.61
N ILE A 750 25.01 12.88 12.02
CA ILE A 750 24.69 11.77 11.10
C ILE A 750 23.59 12.14 10.09
N ARG A 751 22.61 12.97 10.47
CA ARG A 751 21.48 13.36 9.62
C ARG A 751 21.86 14.42 8.59
N ASP A 752 22.52 15.49 9.03
CA ASP A 752 22.75 16.68 8.20
C ASP A 752 24.18 16.71 7.61
N ASN A 753 25.15 16.06 8.28
CA ASN A 753 26.58 16.10 7.94
C ASN A 753 27.21 14.70 7.83
N PHE A 754 26.50 13.75 7.20
CA PHE A 754 26.91 12.34 7.11
C PHE A 754 28.38 12.13 6.75
N ASN A 755 28.92 12.88 5.78
CA ASN A 755 30.31 12.76 5.30
C ASN A 755 31.39 13.13 6.35
N ASN A 756 31.01 13.73 7.48
CA ASN A 756 31.93 14.07 8.59
C ASN A 756 31.76 13.13 9.79
N ALA A 757 30.77 12.24 9.77
CA ALA A 757 30.59 11.23 10.82
C ALA A 757 31.67 10.14 10.73
N ILE A 758 31.85 9.38 11.79
CA ILE A 758 32.96 8.41 11.88
C ILE A 758 32.70 7.22 10.96
N LEU A 759 33.68 6.90 10.13
CA LEU A 759 33.59 5.79 9.17
C LEU A 759 33.82 4.45 9.86
N VAL A 760 32.91 3.50 9.64
CA VAL A 760 33.06 2.12 10.07
C VAL A 760 33.82 1.34 9.00
N ASN A 761 34.77 0.49 9.40
CA ASN A 761 35.50 -0.35 8.45
C ASN A 761 34.56 -1.41 7.85
N THR A 762 34.25 -1.29 6.55
CA THR A 762 33.37 -2.20 5.80
C THR A 762 34.12 -3.14 4.87
N SER A 763 35.44 -3.32 5.05
CA SER A 763 36.29 -4.12 4.14
C SER A 763 35.91 -5.59 4.02
N GLU A 764 35.20 -6.15 5.00
CA GLU A 764 34.74 -7.55 5.02
C GLU A 764 33.31 -7.73 4.48
N LEU A 765 32.62 -6.62 4.15
CA LEU A 765 31.23 -6.63 3.73
C LEU A 765 31.12 -6.74 2.21
N ASN A 766 30.54 -7.84 1.74
CA ASN A 766 30.26 -8.06 0.32
C ASN A 766 28.75 -7.94 0.09
N PRO A 767 28.27 -6.85 -0.55
CA PRO A 767 26.86 -6.68 -0.83
C PRO A 767 26.30 -7.85 -1.64
N GLN A 768 25.05 -8.18 -1.38
CA GLN A 768 24.30 -9.25 -2.02
C GLN A 768 23.31 -8.69 -3.04
N GLN A 769 22.63 -9.58 -3.76
CA GLN A 769 21.60 -9.19 -4.74
C GLN A 769 20.48 -8.38 -4.06
N ALA A 770 19.94 -7.38 -4.76
CA ALA A 770 18.82 -6.57 -4.27
C ALA A 770 17.67 -7.42 -3.70
N GLY A 771 17.12 -6.99 -2.56
CA GLY A 771 16.01 -7.66 -1.87
C GLY A 771 16.43 -8.80 -0.93
N THR A 772 17.71 -9.14 -0.84
CA THR A 772 18.22 -10.10 0.14
C THR A 772 18.46 -9.43 1.50
N ARG A 773 18.27 -10.16 2.60
CA ARG A 773 18.56 -9.65 3.95
C ARG A 773 20.05 -9.77 4.23
N GLU A 774 20.68 -8.67 4.60
CA GLU A 774 22.09 -8.60 4.98
C GLU A 774 22.27 -8.41 6.48
N ILE A 775 23.41 -8.89 6.99
CA ILE A 775 23.83 -8.77 8.38
C ILE A 775 25.31 -8.42 8.41
N PHE A 776 25.68 -7.42 9.21
CA PHE A 776 27.08 -7.01 9.40
C PHE A 776 27.35 -6.72 10.87
N THR A 777 28.51 -7.13 11.37
CA THR A 777 28.89 -6.96 12.78
C THR A 777 30.20 -6.19 12.87
N PHE A 778 30.27 -5.19 13.76
CA PHE A 778 31.50 -4.46 14.04
C PHE A 778 31.65 -4.13 15.54
N SER A 779 32.89 -3.99 16.01
CA SER A 779 33.19 -3.72 17.41
C SER A 779 33.26 -2.23 17.74
N LEU A 780 32.64 -1.82 18.84
CA LEU A 780 32.56 -0.41 19.23
C LEU A 780 33.88 0.12 19.83
N LYS A 781 34.68 -0.77 20.45
CA LYS A 781 35.92 -0.41 21.17
C LYS A 781 36.97 0.27 20.28
N LEU A 782 37.05 -0.11 19.01
CA LEU A 782 38.00 0.44 18.05
C LEU A 782 37.66 1.89 17.64
N VAL A 783 36.41 2.33 17.88
CA VAL A 783 35.93 3.65 17.42
C VAL A 783 35.72 4.62 18.59
N THR A 784 35.52 4.12 19.81
CA THR A 784 35.43 4.96 21.02
C THR A 784 36.68 5.78 21.31
N SER A 785 37.88 5.35 20.88
CA SER A 785 39.12 6.12 21.04
C SER A 785 39.17 7.42 20.22
N GLU A 786 38.42 7.49 19.11
CA GLU A 786 38.30 8.71 18.28
C GLU A 786 37.16 9.62 18.74
N LEU A 787 36.17 9.07 19.47
CA LEU A 787 34.98 9.78 19.99
C LEU A 787 35.24 10.58 21.28
N GLU A 788 36.45 10.55 21.83
CA GLU A 788 36.84 11.25 23.05
C GLU A 788 37.54 12.60 22.79
N HIS A 789 37.76 12.98 21.53
CA HIS A 789 38.40 14.24 21.13
C HIS A 789 37.40 15.33 20.68
N GLU A 790 36.35 15.60 21.46
CA GLU A 790 35.60 16.87 21.34
C GLU A 790 36.01 17.85 22.45
N PRO A 791 36.56 19.04 22.11
CA PRO A 791 37.00 20.02 23.08
C PRO A 791 35.86 20.98 23.39
N ASP A 792 34.83 20.55 24.12
CA ASP A 792 34.05 21.52 24.90
C ASP A 792 33.43 20.90 26.15
N GLY A 793 33.68 21.55 27.29
CA GLY A 793 33.45 21.05 28.64
C GLY A 793 31.99 21.03 29.05
N LYS A 794 31.16 20.19 28.42
CA LYS A 794 29.87 19.74 28.96
C LYS A 794 29.74 18.24 28.77
N MET A 795 30.07 17.47 29.82
CA MET A 795 29.69 16.05 29.90
C MET A 795 28.16 15.95 29.91
N GLN A 796 27.56 15.84 28.74
CA GLN A 796 26.23 15.29 28.58
C GLN A 796 26.45 13.81 28.30
N GLU A 797 26.04 12.95 29.24
CA GLU A 797 26.19 11.50 29.12
C GLU A 797 25.41 10.98 27.90
N ASN A 798 26.02 11.00 26.71
CA ASN A 798 25.38 10.52 25.49
C ASN A 798 25.55 9.01 25.39
N HIS A 799 24.60 8.32 26.04
CA HIS A 799 24.38 6.87 26.08
C HIS A 799 23.92 6.27 24.75
N VAL A 800 24.07 6.97 23.63
CA VAL A 800 23.45 6.61 22.35
C VAL A 800 24.43 6.85 21.20
N VAL A 801 24.54 5.87 20.31
CA VAL A 801 25.25 5.96 19.04
C VAL A 801 24.24 5.84 17.91
N TYR A 802 24.28 6.77 16.98
CA TYR A 802 23.49 6.75 15.77
C TYR A 802 24.31 6.17 14.63
N VAL A 803 23.73 5.25 13.88
CA VAL A 803 24.35 4.61 12.72
C VAL A 803 23.47 4.86 11.49
N ALA A 804 24.09 5.21 10.38
CA ALA A 804 23.43 5.29 9.09
C ALA A 804 24.40 4.84 7.99
N MET A 805 23.87 4.55 6.81
CA MET A 805 24.68 4.07 5.70
C MET A 805 24.22 4.56 4.34
N ARG A 806 25.10 4.40 3.35
CA ARG A 806 24.80 4.54 1.92
C ARG A 806 25.30 3.30 1.18
N ALA A 807 24.59 2.93 0.13
CA ALA A 807 25.08 1.99 -0.86
C ALA A 807 25.78 2.74 -2.00
N VAL A 808 26.76 2.10 -2.60
CA VAL A 808 27.58 2.65 -3.69
C VAL A 808 27.56 1.68 -4.86
N ASP A 809 27.31 2.20 -6.06
CA ASP A 809 27.35 1.43 -7.31
C ASP A 809 28.78 1.28 -7.86
N GLN A 810 28.93 0.59 -8.99
CA GLN A 810 30.20 0.39 -9.68
C GLN A 810 30.81 1.70 -10.22
N ASN A 811 29.97 2.72 -10.44
CA ASN A 811 30.34 4.03 -10.97
C ASN A 811 30.58 5.07 -9.85
N SER A 812 30.62 4.62 -8.59
CA SER A 812 30.78 5.45 -7.39
C SER A 812 29.65 6.45 -7.13
N LEU A 813 28.46 6.27 -7.73
CA LEU A 813 27.24 6.96 -7.33
C LEU A 813 26.77 6.39 -5.99
N LYS A 814 26.30 7.28 -5.13
CA LYS A 814 25.89 6.94 -3.77
C LYS A 814 24.39 7.10 -3.62
N SER A 815 23.76 6.16 -2.92
CA SER A 815 22.37 6.30 -2.49
C SER A 815 22.18 7.52 -1.57
N ASP A 816 20.92 7.91 -1.39
CA ASP A 816 20.55 8.70 -0.22
C ASP A 816 20.94 7.96 1.08
N VAL A 817 21.14 8.74 2.15
CA VAL A 817 21.41 8.17 3.49
C VAL A 817 20.21 7.36 3.95
N SER A 818 20.48 6.18 4.52
CA SER A 818 19.48 5.27 5.06
C SER A 818 18.59 5.90 6.14
N ASN A 819 17.59 5.17 6.63
CA ASN A 819 17.07 5.45 7.95
C ASN A 819 18.19 5.37 9.01
N ILE A 820 17.99 6.05 10.14
CA ILE A 820 18.99 6.15 11.20
C ILE A 820 18.69 5.08 12.24
N ALA A 821 19.60 4.12 12.40
CA ALA A 821 19.53 3.14 13.46
C ALA A 821 20.15 3.69 14.74
N LEU A 822 19.54 3.35 15.88
CA LEU A 822 19.95 3.82 17.19
C LEU A 822 20.47 2.64 18.02
N VAL A 823 21.65 2.81 18.61
CA VAL A 823 22.26 1.84 19.52
C VAL A 823 22.43 2.48 20.89
N SER A 824 21.74 1.95 21.89
CA SER A 824 21.89 2.43 23.27
C SER A 824 23.05 1.71 23.96
N LEU A 825 24.03 2.50 24.41
CA LEU A 825 25.20 2.04 25.16
C LEU A 825 24.83 1.90 26.62
N SER A 826 24.48 0.68 27.04
CA SER A 826 24.30 0.38 28.47
C SER A 826 25.57 0.70 29.25
N VAL A 827 25.44 1.57 30.26
CA VAL A 827 26.43 1.68 31.33
C VAL A 827 26.30 0.40 32.13
N SER A 828 27.37 -0.38 32.19
CA SER A 828 27.58 -1.22 33.36
C SER A 828 27.63 -0.26 34.53
N GLN A 829 26.49 -0.01 35.19
CA GLN A 829 26.59 0.29 36.61
C GLN A 829 27.38 -0.91 37.12
N ASN A 830 28.58 -0.62 37.63
CA ASN A 830 29.23 -1.51 38.57
C ASN A 830 28.22 -1.72 39.70
N SER A 831 27.25 -2.60 39.47
CA SER A 831 26.63 -3.36 40.52
C SER A 831 27.84 -4.02 41.13
N ALA A 832 28.26 -3.48 42.29
CA ALA A 832 29.09 -4.22 43.21
C ALA A 832 28.54 -5.64 43.17
N PRO A 833 29.39 -6.65 42.90
CA PRO A 833 28.93 -7.96 42.51
C PRO A 833 27.83 -8.38 43.47
N ALA A 834 26.67 -8.75 42.93
CA ALA A 834 25.61 -9.41 43.69
C ALA A 834 26.11 -10.80 44.08
N LEU A 835 27.13 -10.81 44.94
CA LEU A 835 27.82 -11.94 45.50
C LEU A 835 27.99 -11.63 46.99
N SER A 836 26.88 -11.39 47.70
CA SER A 836 26.99 -11.20 49.16
C SER A 836 25.72 -11.39 49.97
N ARG A 837 24.60 -11.85 49.40
CA ARG A 837 23.47 -12.29 50.25
C ARG A 837 23.49 -13.80 50.42
N ASP A 838 23.51 -14.57 49.34
CA ASP A 838 23.51 -16.03 49.43
C ASP A 838 24.83 -16.59 49.95
N GLU A 839 25.98 -15.99 49.60
CA GLU A 839 27.28 -16.42 50.14
C GLU A 839 27.44 -16.04 51.63
N LEU A 840 26.82 -14.95 52.07
CA LEU A 840 26.87 -14.48 53.46
C LEU A 840 25.87 -15.24 54.34
N ILE A 841 24.72 -15.64 53.78
CA ILE A 841 23.79 -16.60 54.39
C ILE A 841 24.45 -17.98 54.46
N LEU A 842 25.10 -18.46 53.40
CA LEU A 842 25.79 -19.76 53.39
C LEU A 842 26.97 -19.78 54.37
N LYS A 843 27.78 -18.72 54.44
CA LYS A 843 28.83 -18.55 55.47
C LYS A 843 28.22 -18.48 56.87
N GLY A 844 27.09 -17.76 57.04
CA GLY A 844 26.36 -17.71 58.31
C GLY A 844 25.84 -19.07 58.77
N VAL A 845 25.26 -19.85 57.86
CA VAL A 845 24.76 -21.22 58.11
C VAL A 845 25.92 -22.17 58.42
N LEU A 846 27.03 -22.11 57.68
CA LEU A 846 28.21 -22.93 57.94
C LEU A 846 28.85 -22.62 59.29
N VAL A 847 28.91 -21.34 59.70
CA VAL A 847 29.40 -20.93 61.03
C VAL A 847 28.46 -21.41 62.13
N ALA A 848 27.14 -21.31 61.94
CA ALA A 848 26.16 -21.80 62.89
C ALA A 848 26.22 -23.33 63.05
N VAL A 849 26.34 -24.09 61.95
CA VAL A 849 26.49 -25.55 61.98
C VAL A 849 27.81 -25.96 62.65
N GLY A 850 28.90 -25.23 62.37
CA GLY A 850 30.19 -25.44 63.04
C GLY A 850 30.14 -25.21 64.54
N LEU A 851 29.47 -24.15 64.99
CA LEU A 851 29.27 -23.86 66.42
C LEU A 851 28.40 -24.93 67.10
N ILE A 852 27.32 -25.39 66.45
CA ILE A 852 26.47 -26.47 66.98
C ILE A 852 27.27 -27.77 67.10
N ALA A 853 28.08 -28.12 66.10
CA ALA A 853 28.94 -29.31 66.15
C ALA A 853 29.97 -29.24 67.29
N MET A 854 30.57 -28.07 67.53
CA MET A 854 31.49 -27.85 68.65
C MET A 854 30.80 -27.96 70.01
N VAL A 855 29.60 -27.41 70.16
CA VAL A 855 28.81 -27.55 71.40
C VAL A 855 28.43 -29.01 71.63
N CYS A 856 28.01 -29.74 70.59
CA CYS A 856 27.74 -31.17 70.68
C CYS A 856 28.99 -31.98 71.08
N LEU A 857 30.16 -31.67 70.52
CA LEU A 857 31.43 -32.29 70.90
C LEU A 857 31.82 -32.00 72.36
N ILE A 858 31.60 -30.78 72.84
CA ILE A 858 31.84 -30.41 74.24
C ILE A 858 30.88 -31.16 75.16
N ILE A 859 29.61 -31.29 74.79
CA ILE A 859 28.62 -32.06 75.57
C ILE A 859 29.00 -33.55 75.59
N VAL A 860 29.43 -34.12 74.46
CA VAL A 860 29.90 -35.51 74.40
C VAL A 860 31.18 -35.70 75.22
N ALA A 861 32.13 -34.77 75.16
CA ALA A 861 33.36 -34.81 75.97
C ALA A 861 33.05 -34.67 77.47
N ALA A 862 32.12 -33.78 77.84
CA ALA A 862 31.63 -33.64 79.20
C ALA A 862 30.91 -34.91 79.67
N HIS A 863 30.09 -35.53 78.83
CA HIS A 863 29.41 -36.78 79.16
C HIS A 863 30.37 -37.96 79.28
N CYS A 864 31.39 -38.05 78.41
CA CYS A 864 32.45 -39.06 78.47
C CYS A 864 33.36 -38.89 79.70
N THR A 865 33.69 -37.65 80.09
CA THR A 865 34.47 -37.37 81.30
C THR A 865 33.66 -37.63 82.58
N LEU A 866 32.36 -37.32 82.58
CA LEU A 866 31.46 -37.67 83.68
C LEU A 866 31.27 -39.19 83.81
N ASN A 867 31.16 -39.92 82.70
CA ASN A 867 31.09 -41.38 82.69
C ASN A 867 32.43 -42.05 83.05
N ARG A 868 33.57 -41.45 82.71
CA ARG A 868 34.90 -41.90 83.21
C ARG A 868 35.01 -41.70 84.72
N LYS A 869 34.51 -40.59 85.28
CA LYS A 869 34.44 -40.39 86.74
C LYS A 869 33.47 -41.36 87.42
N LYS A 870 32.31 -41.66 86.82
CA LYS A 870 31.40 -42.72 87.31
C LYS A 870 31.99 -44.13 87.23
N ARG A 871 32.81 -44.45 86.21
CA ARG A 871 33.51 -45.74 86.11
C ARG A 871 34.71 -45.84 87.07
N ALA A 872 35.36 -44.73 87.41
CA ALA A 872 36.40 -44.70 88.46
C ALA A 872 35.78 -44.91 89.85
N LEU A 873 34.64 -44.27 90.17
CA LEU A 873 33.93 -44.50 91.44
C LEU A 873 33.32 -45.91 91.58
N LYS A 874 33.09 -46.61 90.46
CA LYS A 874 32.58 -48.00 90.46
C LYS A 874 33.69 -49.04 90.57
N LYS A 875 34.97 -48.66 90.41
CA LYS A 875 36.13 -49.54 90.58
C LYS A 875 36.65 -49.60 92.03
N ASP A 876 36.29 -48.63 92.87
CA ASP A 876 36.58 -48.65 94.31
C ASP A 876 35.53 -49.41 95.16
N ASN A 877 34.45 -49.90 94.54
CA ASN A 877 33.38 -50.67 95.21
C ASN A 877 33.34 -52.16 94.81
N VAL A 878 34.41 -52.71 94.21
CA VAL A 878 34.54 -54.16 93.90
C VAL A 878 35.74 -54.81 94.62
N THR A 879 36.31 -54.12 95.63
CA THR A 879 37.25 -54.73 96.61
C THR A 879 36.55 -54.97 97.94
N LYS A 880 35.35 -55.56 97.90
CA LYS A 880 34.64 -56.12 99.07
C LYS A 880 33.52 -57.10 98.64
N LEU A 881 33.85 -58.15 97.90
CA LEU A 881 33.38 -59.54 98.11
C LEU A 881 33.95 -60.43 96.98
N LEU A 882 34.68 -61.46 97.39
CA LEU A 882 35.30 -62.56 96.63
C LEU A 882 36.48 -62.21 95.72
#